data_AF-A0A0B6S5D0-F1
#
_entry.id   AF-A0A0B6S5D0-F1
#
_cell.length_a   1.000
_cell.length_b   1.000
_cell.length_c   1.000
_cell.angle_alpha   90.00
_cell.angle_beta   90.00
_cell.angle_gamma   90.00
#
_symmetry.space_group_name_H-M   'P 1'
#
loop_
_entity.id
_entity.type
_entity.pdbx_description
1 polymer ?
#
loop_
_entity_poly.entity_id
_entity_poly.type
_entity_poly.pdbx_seq_one_letter_code
_entity_poly.pdbx_strand_id
1 'polypeptide(L)'
;MKAARAPRDGKTEAAGQHLDGTAATRLQRFADAPFWGSLPIVLPLALLAVVTLFFVCTVPLTNTQQLAFATCCFVVALLFRRIEGHYVTLVMIMLSLITTGRYMVWRLGDTTYWSHPLDMAWGVLLVCAEVYAALILMLGYFQTAWPLKRKPIPLPASRADWPTVDVFIPTYNEPLSVVKPTIYAALALDYPPDKLTIHVLDDGRRADFKAFCEEVGVNWTIRAHNRHAKAGNINEALKITYGEFFAVFDCDHIPTRSFLQMTLGWFLHDTRLSMLQTPHHFFSADPFERNLGTFRKVPNENELFYGLVQDGNDLWNATFFCGSCAVLRRSMVEEIGGIAVETVTEDAHTALKLHRLGYTTAYLAIPQAAGLATESLSGHIGQRIRWARGMTQIFRIDNPLMGGGLTIGQRLCYLNGMLHFFYGIPRLVFLTAPLSYLFFGAQVIHASAVTIALFALPHMLHANATNSRMQRQFRHSFWAEVYESVLASYITPPTLLALINPKLGKFNVTAKGGMIEEKYFDWAVSRPYLILLVLNLLGFVIGLWHIHTHWAIRSEVYTIILNIGWTTYNMLILGASVAAATEQKQVRAVHRVAMTMPVMLRFGTGRTLACETIDYSEGGVGVALPQKISVPLHERITVSLFRGDEEYAFRAVVASSTPGRAGLQFVEMTKDQEFDFVKTTFARADAWTGWAEGRKPDAPLRALATVLSAGARGIFNLFEHLYADARAWGKRAGR
;
A
#
# COMPACT_ATOMS: atom_id res chain seq x y z
N MET A 1 -59.03 -11.52 -37.38
CA MET A 1 -59.82 -10.31 -37.11
C MET A 1 -58.99 -9.36 -36.25
N LYS A 2 -58.75 -8.15 -36.77
CA LYS A 2 -58.44 -6.86 -36.11
C LYS A 2 -57.59 -6.82 -34.81
N ALA A 3 -56.34 -6.40 -35.03
CA ALA A 3 -55.57 -5.32 -34.37
C ALA A 3 -56.04 -4.67 -33.05
N ALA A 4 -55.08 -4.42 -32.14
CA ALA A 4 -54.82 -3.08 -31.56
C ALA A 4 -53.40 -2.99 -30.94
N ARG A 5 -52.79 -1.79 -31.03
CA ARG A 5 -51.41 -1.39 -30.71
C ARG A 5 -51.19 -0.99 -29.23
N ALA A 6 -49.92 -1.14 -28.79
CA ALA A 6 -49.08 -0.47 -27.76
C ALA A 6 -49.48 0.95 -27.25
N PRO A 7 -48.98 1.52 -26.10
CA PRO A 7 -47.55 1.48 -25.70
C PRO A 7 -47.13 1.54 -24.20
N ARG A 8 -45.83 1.23 -24.00
CA ARG A 8 -44.82 1.74 -23.03
C ARG A 8 -45.23 2.11 -21.60
N ASP A 9 -44.56 1.50 -20.62
CA ASP A 9 -43.64 2.24 -19.74
C ASP A 9 -42.62 1.30 -19.07
N GLY A 10 -41.34 1.68 -19.19
CA GLY A 10 -40.20 0.98 -18.64
C GLY A 10 -39.79 1.56 -17.30
N LYS A 11 -39.72 0.71 -16.28
CA LYS A 11 -38.91 0.89 -15.08
C LYS A 11 -38.40 -0.49 -14.64
N THR A 12 -37.24 -0.87 -15.13
CA THR A 12 -36.45 -1.97 -14.57
C THR A 12 -35.66 -1.43 -13.39
N GLU A 13 -36.24 -1.53 -12.20
CA GLU A 13 -35.53 -1.33 -10.94
C GLU A 13 -34.55 -2.50 -10.74
N ALA A 14 -33.27 -2.15 -10.62
CA ALA A 14 -32.20 -3.05 -10.25
C ALA A 14 -32.36 -3.45 -8.77
N ALA A 15 -32.80 -4.69 -8.54
CA ALA A 15 -32.79 -5.31 -7.23
C ALA A 15 -31.60 -6.28 -7.12
N GLY A 16 -30.48 -5.78 -6.60
CA GLY A 16 -29.42 -6.63 -6.06
C GLY A 16 -29.94 -7.30 -4.79
N GLN A 17 -30.36 -8.56 -4.90
CA GLN A 17 -30.71 -9.36 -3.73
C GLN A 17 -29.46 -10.02 -3.16
N HIS A 18 -29.16 -9.64 -1.91
CA HIS A 18 -28.21 -10.25 -1.01
C HIS A 18 -28.38 -11.77 -0.95
N LEU A 19 -27.35 -12.49 -1.39
CA LEU A 19 -27.12 -13.88 -1.01
C LEU A 19 -26.47 -13.89 0.38
N ASP A 20 -27.28 -13.84 1.44
CA ASP A 20 -26.93 -14.37 2.77
C ASP A 20 -28.23 -14.79 3.47
N GLY A 21 -28.42 -16.10 3.63
CA GLY A 21 -29.61 -16.73 4.22
C GLY A 21 -29.68 -16.63 5.75
N THR A 22 -29.66 -15.40 6.28
CA THR A 22 -30.03 -15.13 7.67
C THR A 22 -31.23 -14.19 7.71
N ALA A 23 -32.27 -14.54 8.48
CA ALA A 23 -33.47 -13.72 8.59
C ALA A 23 -33.09 -12.33 9.15
N ALA A 24 -33.03 -11.32 8.27
CA ALA A 24 -32.70 -9.95 8.63
C ALA A 24 -33.56 -9.51 9.83
N THR A 25 -32.90 -9.06 10.90
CA THR A 25 -33.57 -8.61 12.12
C THR A 25 -34.53 -7.45 11.81
N ARG A 26 -35.59 -7.24 12.60
CA ARG A 26 -36.55 -6.13 12.38
C ARG A 26 -35.85 -4.77 12.28
N LEU A 27 -34.75 -4.58 13.02
CA LEU A 27 -33.91 -3.39 12.98
C LEU A 27 -33.23 -3.20 11.61
N GLN A 28 -32.76 -4.29 11.01
CA GLN A 28 -32.09 -4.30 9.72
C GLN A 28 -33.09 -3.99 8.59
N ARG A 29 -34.29 -4.60 8.62
CA ARG A 29 -35.38 -4.24 7.69
C ARG A 29 -35.82 -2.78 7.81
N PHE A 30 -35.79 -2.22 9.01
CA PHE A 30 -36.08 -0.80 9.23
C PHE A 30 -34.97 0.09 8.69
N ALA A 31 -33.70 -0.24 8.93
CA ALA A 31 -32.56 0.52 8.42
C ALA A 31 -32.45 0.46 6.88
N ASP A 32 -32.76 -0.69 6.29
CA ASP A 32 -32.72 -0.93 4.84
C ASP A 32 -33.99 -0.46 4.13
N ALA A 33 -34.93 0.17 4.86
CA ALA A 33 -36.18 0.63 4.27
C ALA A 33 -35.90 1.74 3.23
N PRO A 34 -36.44 1.64 2.00
CA PRO A 34 -36.09 2.52 0.88
C PRO A 34 -36.43 4.01 1.13
N PHE A 35 -37.31 4.30 2.10
CA PHE A 35 -37.62 5.67 2.47
C PHE A 35 -36.41 6.43 3.06
N TRP A 36 -35.49 5.75 3.75
CA TRP A 36 -34.28 6.38 4.29
C TRP A 36 -33.35 6.93 3.21
N GLY A 37 -33.41 6.36 2.01
CA GLY A 37 -32.66 6.84 0.84
C GLY A 37 -33.33 7.99 0.08
N SER A 38 -34.55 8.37 0.45
CA SER A 38 -35.29 9.43 -0.24
C SER A 38 -34.70 10.81 0.07
N LEU A 39 -34.46 11.60 -0.98
CA LEU A 39 -33.91 12.95 -0.87
C LEU A 39 -34.66 13.86 0.14
N PRO A 40 -36.01 13.82 0.25
CA PRO A 40 -36.76 14.61 1.23
C PRO A 40 -36.48 14.24 2.70
N ILE A 41 -35.91 13.08 2.98
CA ILE A 41 -35.56 12.61 4.33
C ILE A 41 -34.07 12.77 4.59
N VAL A 42 -33.23 12.42 3.62
CA VAL A 42 -31.77 12.55 3.72
C VAL A 42 -31.35 14.02 3.86
N LEU A 43 -31.95 14.94 3.09
CA LEU A 43 -31.55 16.35 3.12
C LEU A 43 -31.79 17.00 4.49
N PRO A 44 -32.98 16.93 5.12
CA PRO A 44 -33.20 17.50 6.45
C PRO A 44 -32.31 16.86 7.53
N LEU A 45 -32.12 15.54 7.49
CA LEU A 45 -31.26 14.85 8.46
C LEU A 45 -29.80 15.23 8.31
N ALA A 46 -29.30 15.30 7.08
CA ALA A 46 -27.95 15.77 6.79
C ALA A 46 -27.76 17.22 7.22
N LEU A 47 -28.73 18.10 6.94
CA LEU A 47 -28.68 19.49 7.37
C LEU A 47 -28.67 19.60 8.89
N LEU A 48 -29.54 18.88 9.60
CA LEU A 48 -29.55 18.83 11.07
C LEU A 48 -28.22 18.34 11.62
N ALA A 49 -27.63 17.29 11.04
CA ALA A 49 -26.34 16.76 11.44
C ALA A 49 -25.21 17.79 11.24
N VAL A 50 -25.18 18.48 10.10
CA VAL A 50 -24.19 19.53 9.81
C VAL A 50 -24.34 20.71 10.76
N VAL A 51 -25.56 21.17 11.01
CA VAL A 51 -25.84 22.26 11.97
C VAL A 51 -25.42 21.86 13.38
N THR A 52 -25.77 20.64 13.81
CA THR A 52 -25.37 20.12 15.13
C THR A 52 -23.86 20.03 15.26
N LEU A 53 -23.18 19.49 14.23
CA LEU A 53 -21.72 19.40 14.20
C LEU A 53 -21.08 20.79 14.25
N PHE A 54 -21.62 21.77 13.52
CA PHE A 54 -21.15 23.16 13.57
C PHE A 54 -21.23 23.72 14.99
N PHE A 55 -22.37 23.58 15.69
CA PHE A 55 -22.50 24.03 17.07
C PHE A 55 -21.53 23.31 18.01
N VAL A 56 -21.45 21.97 17.93
CA VAL A 56 -20.53 21.20 18.77
C VAL A 56 -19.07 21.59 18.52
N CYS A 57 -18.70 21.97 17.30
CA CYS A 57 -17.34 22.39 16.99
C CYS A 57 -17.02 23.84 17.42
N THR A 58 -18.01 24.74 17.40
CA THR A 58 -17.80 26.19 17.58
C THR A 58 -18.12 26.72 18.97
N VAL A 59 -18.87 25.97 19.80
CA VAL A 59 -19.21 26.42 21.16
C VAL A 59 -17.92 26.66 21.97
N PRO A 60 -17.71 27.89 22.48
CA PRO A 60 -16.55 28.22 23.30
C PRO A 60 -16.70 27.53 24.66
N LEU A 61 -15.62 26.87 25.11
CA LEU A 61 -15.56 26.19 26.39
C LEU A 61 -14.39 26.74 27.19
N THR A 62 -14.56 26.87 28.51
CA THR A 62 -13.42 27.14 29.39
C THR A 62 -12.44 25.95 29.35
N ASN A 63 -11.19 26.16 29.75
CA ASN A 63 -10.17 25.09 29.75
C ASN A 63 -10.63 23.83 30.51
N THR A 64 -11.31 23.99 31.65
CA THR A 64 -11.85 22.87 32.43
C THR A 64 -12.99 22.15 31.71
N GLN A 65 -13.89 22.89 31.06
CA GLN A 65 -14.99 22.32 30.28
C GLN A 65 -14.48 21.60 29.02
N GLN A 66 -13.49 22.16 28.33
CA GLN A 66 -12.83 21.55 27.18
C GLN A 66 -12.13 20.25 27.58
N LEU A 67 -11.42 20.24 28.71
CA LEU A 67 -10.79 19.03 29.25
C LEU A 67 -11.83 17.95 29.57
N ALA A 68 -12.93 18.33 30.24
CA ALA A 68 -14.01 17.42 30.57
C ALA A 68 -14.67 16.83 29.31
N PHE A 69 -14.97 17.68 28.33
CA PHE A 69 -15.52 17.28 27.03
C PHE A 69 -14.60 16.29 26.30
N ALA A 70 -13.32 16.63 26.17
CA ALA A 70 -12.31 15.80 25.52
C ALA A 70 -12.16 14.44 26.21
N THR A 71 -12.11 14.44 27.54
CA THR A 71 -11.98 13.23 28.36
C THR A 71 -13.21 12.34 28.19
N CYS A 72 -14.43 12.90 28.26
CA CYS A 72 -15.66 12.14 28.06
C CYS A 72 -15.69 11.51 26.67
N CYS A 73 -15.41 12.29 25.61
CA CYS A 73 -15.34 11.76 24.26
C CYS A 73 -14.32 10.63 24.14
N PHE A 74 -13.14 10.78 24.74
CA PHE A 74 -12.08 9.78 24.67
C PHE A 74 -12.43 8.49 25.42
N VAL A 75 -13.00 8.60 26.63
CA VAL A 75 -13.50 7.45 27.38
C VAL A 75 -14.57 6.71 26.57
N VAL A 76 -15.51 7.43 25.97
CA VAL A 76 -16.54 6.84 25.08
C VAL A 76 -15.88 6.12 23.91
N ALA A 77 -14.92 6.74 23.22
CA ALA A 77 -14.19 6.11 22.12
C ALA A 77 -13.46 4.83 22.55
N LEU A 78 -12.87 4.80 23.76
CA LEU A 78 -12.22 3.60 24.31
C LEU A 78 -13.20 2.48 24.65
N LEU A 79 -14.40 2.81 25.13
CA LEU A 79 -15.47 1.83 25.38
C LEU A 79 -15.94 1.21 24.07
N PHE A 80 -16.25 2.04 23.08
CA PHE A 80 -16.67 1.60 21.74
C PHE A 80 -15.59 0.81 21.01
N ARG A 81 -14.31 1.15 21.20
CA ARG A 81 -13.18 0.45 20.56
C ARG A 81 -13.20 -1.07 20.77
N ARG A 82 -13.78 -1.57 21.86
CA ARG A 82 -13.84 -3.01 22.18
C ARG A 82 -15.00 -3.76 21.51
N ILE A 83 -15.99 -3.05 21.00
CA ILE A 83 -17.20 -3.62 20.40
C ILE A 83 -16.93 -3.87 18.91
N GLU A 84 -17.31 -5.02 18.37
CA GLU A 84 -17.20 -5.30 16.93
C GLU A 84 -18.37 -4.70 16.14
N GLY A 85 -18.14 -4.37 14.86
CA GLY A 85 -19.18 -3.87 13.95
C GLY A 85 -18.89 -2.53 13.28
N HIS A 86 -19.55 -2.31 12.13
CA HIS A 86 -19.36 -1.13 11.28
C HIS A 86 -19.90 0.16 11.90
N TYR A 87 -21.10 0.13 12.50
CA TYR A 87 -21.70 1.29 13.16
C TYR A 87 -20.83 1.85 14.29
N VAL A 88 -20.17 0.98 15.05
CA VAL A 88 -19.22 1.37 16.10
C VAL A 88 -18.04 2.15 15.52
N THR A 89 -17.52 1.70 14.37
CA THR A 89 -16.46 2.41 13.65
C THR A 89 -16.93 3.79 13.19
N LEU A 90 -18.16 3.91 12.68
CA LEU A 90 -18.74 5.22 12.31
C LEU A 90 -18.87 6.16 13.52
N VAL A 91 -19.30 5.66 14.69
CA VAL A 91 -19.36 6.46 15.92
C VAL A 91 -17.96 6.96 16.32
N MET A 92 -16.93 6.12 16.24
CA MET A 92 -15.55 6.53 16.51
C MET A 92 -15.03 7.57 15.51
N ILE A 93 -15.34 7.39 14.21
CA ILE A 93 -15.06 8.39 13.17
C ILE A 93 -15.71 9.72 13.55
N MET A 94 -16.99 9.72 13.92
CA MET A 94 -17.69 10.95 14.31
C MET A 94 -17.08 11.63 15.53
N LEU A 95 -16.71 10.88 16.57
CA LEU A 95 -16.01 11.43 17.74
C LEU A 95 -14.66 12.03 17.36
N SER A 96 -13.92 11.37 16.46
CA SER A 96 -12.66 11.90 15.92
C SER A 96 -12.89 13.17 15.10
N LEU A 97 -13.91 13.22 14.25
CA LEU A 97 -14.25 14.40 13.46
C LEU A 97 -14.68 15.58 14.34
N ILE A 98 -15.44 15.33 15.41
CA ILE A 98 -15.84 16.36 16.37
C ILE A 98 -14.62 16.96 17.09
N THR A 99 -13.74 16.13 17.62
CA THR A 99 -12.53 16.61 18.32
C THR A 99 -11.56 17.31 17.36
N THR A 100 -11.42 16.81 16.14
CA THR A 100 -10.66 17.47 15.05
C THR A 100 -11.27 18.82 14.70
N GLY A 101 -12.59 18.88 14.52
CA GLY A 101 -13.31 20.11 14.18
C GLY A 101 -13.17 21.17 15.27
N ARG A 102 -13.32 20.80 16.54
CA ARG A 102 -13.07 21.71 17.67
C ARG A 102 -11.64 22.24 17.69
N TYR A 103 -10.65 21.38 17.47
CA TYR A 103 -9.25 21.80 17.36
C TYR A 103 -9.03 22.74 16.17
N MET A 104 -9.62 22.46 15.00
CA MET A 104 -9.48 23.30 13.82
C MET A 104 -10.17 24.67 13.96
N VAL A 105 -11.35 24.73 14.59
CA VAL A 105 -12.01 26.01 14.88
C VAL A 105 -11.16 26.85 15.82
N TRP A 106 -10.66 26.27 16.92
CA TRP A 106 -9.75 26.95 17.83
C TRP A 106 -8.45 27.37 17.14
N ARG A 107 -7.85 26.48 16.34
CA ARG A 107 -6.59 26.73 15.65
C ARG A 107 -6.72 27.88 14.66
N LEU A 108 -7.77 27.90 13.84
CA LEU A 108 -7.98 28.91 12.80
C LEU A 108 -8.59 30.21 13.33
N GLY A 109 -9.30 30.18 14.46
CA GLY A 109 -9.93 31.36 15.06
C GLY A 109 -9.02 32.08 16.04
N ASP A 110 -8.48 31.36 17.01
CA ASP A 110 -7.90 31.97 18.23
C ASP A 110 -6.37 32.11 18.17
N THR A 111 -5.71 31.44 17.21
CA THR A 111 -4.24 31.31 17.21
C THR A 111 -3.53 31.90 15.99
N THR A 112 -4.26 32.44 15.02
CA THR A 112 -3.74 33.01 13.76
C THR A 112 -3.69 34.53 13.78
N TYR A 113 -3.09 35.10 14.82
CA TYR A 113 -2.83 36.53 14.92
C TYR A 113 -1.34 36.74 15.15
N TRP A 114 -0.61 37.20 14.12
CA TRP A 114 0.84 37.37 14.20
C TRP A 114 1.22 38.85 14.06
N SER A 115 2.06 39.34 14.98
CA SER A 115 2.57 40.72 14.93
C SER A 115 3.84 40.86 14.11
N HIS A 116 4.66 39.81 14.00
CA HIS A 116 5.91 39.82 13.24
C HIS A 116 5.81 39.03 11.93
N PRO A 117 6.46 39.49 10.84
CA PRO A 117 6.44 38.79 9.55
C PRO A 117 7.01 37.36 9.61
N LEU A 118 8.01 37.12 10.45
CA LEU A 118 8.61 35.79 10.63
C LEU A 118 7.62 34.82 11.30
N ASP A 119 6.93 35.27 12.34
CA ASP A 119 5.88 34.51 13.03
C ASP A 119 4.74 34.18 12.07
N MET A 120 4.33 35.16 11.25
CA MET A 120 3.31 34.98 10.22
C MET A 120 3.72 33.94 9.19
N ALA A 121 4.96 33.98 8.69
CA ALA A 121 5.43 33.04 7.67
C ALA A 121 5.41 31.59 8.18
N TRP A 122 6.00 31.33 9.35
CA TRP A 122 5.98 30.00 9.98
C TRP A 122 4.57 29.60 10.43
N GLY A 123 3.79 30.56 10.92
CA GLY A 123 2.39 30.42 11.32
C GLY A 123 1.51 29.90 10.20
N VAL A 124 1.55 30.58 9.05
CA VAL A 124 0.80 30.19 7.85
C VAL A 124 1.25 28.82 7.34
N LEU A 125 2.57 28.54 7.31
CA LEU A 125 3.08 27.24 6.90
C LEU A 125 2.54 26.11 7.78
N LEU A 126 2.59 26.29 9.12
CA LEU A 126 2.11 25.30 10.06
C LEU A 126 0.59 25.09 9.95
N VAL A 127 -0.19 26.18 9.89
CA VAL A 127 -1.65 26.10 9.73
C VAL A 127 -2.03 25.41 8.43
N CYS A 128 -1.39 25.73 7.31
CA CYS A 128 -1.63 25.05 6.04
C CYS A 128 -1.33 23.56 6.11
N ALA A 129 -0.24 23.17 6.80
CA ALA A 129 0.11 21.77 7.01
C ALA A 129 -0.93 21.03 7.88
N GLU A 130 -1.43 21.68 8.95
CA GLU A 130 -2.46 21.14 9.83
C GLU A 130 -3.82 21.01 9.12
N VAL A 131 -4.22 22.01 8.33
CA VAL A 131 -5.44 21.98 7.51
C VAL A 131 -5.37 20.86 6.48
N TYR A 132 -4.22 20.71 5.80
CA TYR A 132 -4.01 19.58 4.89
C TYR A 132 -4.15 18.24 5.62
N ALA A 133 -3.53 18.08 6.79
CA ALA A 133 -3.61 16.84 7.57
C ALA A 133 -5.05 16.52 8.00
N ALA A 134 -5.81 17.52 8.44
CA ALA A 134 -7.23 17.35 8.75
C ALA A 134 -8.06 16.97 7.51
N LEU A 135 -7.79 17.59 6.35
CA LEU A 135 -8.46 17.23 5.10
C LEU A 135 -8.19 15.78 4.70
N ILE A 136 -6.94 15.33 4.73
CA ILE A 136 -6.57 13.94 4.43
C ILE A 136 -7.20 12.97 5.44
N LEU A 137 -7.26 13.33 6.72
CA LEU A 137 -7.95 12.53 7.74
C LEU A 137 -9.43 12.35 7.40
N MET A 138 -10.13 13.44 7.06
CA MET A 138 -11.54 13.42 6.70
C MET A 138 -11.79 12.59 5.44
N LEU A 139 -10.99 12.80 4.40
CA LEU A 139 -11.09 12.04 3.15
C LEU A 139 -10.77 10.56 3.36
N GLY A 140 -9.77 10.24 4.18
CA GLY A 140 -9.42 8.88 4.56
C GLY A 140 -10.57 8.17 5.29
N TYR A 141 -11.24 8.85 6.23
CA TYR A 141 -12.43 8.32 6.88
C TYR A 141 -13.58 8.11 5.92
N PHE A 142 -13.87 9.08 5.05
CA PHE A 142 -14.90 8.92 4.02
C PHE A 142 -14.64 7.70 3.13
N GLN A 143 -13.41 7.54 2.67
CA GLN A 143 -13.00 6.46 1.77
C GLN A 143 -13.05 5.09 2.44
N THR A 144 -12.73 4.99 3.73
CA THR A 144 -12.58 3.69 4.43
C THR A 144 -13.66 3.42 5.48
N ALA A 145 -14.73 4.22 5.50
CA ALA A 145 -15.83 4.10 6.46
C ALA A 145 -16.53 2.74 6.40
N TRP A 146 -16.67 2.17 5.20
CA TRP A 146 -17.42 0.93 4.98
C TRP A 146 -16.84 0.08 3.83
N PRO A 147 -15.71 -0.61 4.05
CA PRO A 147 -15.10 -1.47 3.02
C PRO A 147 -16.08 -2.57 2.57
N LEU A 148 -16.21 -2.77 1.25
CA LEU A 148 -17.29 -3.59 0.67
C LEU A 148 -17.07 -5.11 0.84
N LYS A 149 -15.81 -5.56 0.87
CA LYS A 149 -15.40 -6.97 1.04
C LYS A 149 -16.11 -7.91 0.07
N ARG A 150 -16.01 -7.62 -1.24
CA ARG A 150 -16.62 -8.46 -2.27
C ARG A 150 -16.20 -9.92 -2.14
N LYS A 151 -17.16 -10.82 -2.33
CA LYS A 151 -16.93 -12.25 -2.49
C LYS A 151 -16.77 -12.56 -4.00
N PRO A 152 -16.01 -13.60 -4.38
CA PRO A 152 -15.97 -14.07 -5.76
C PRO A 152 -17.35 -14.53 -6.23
N ILE A 153 -17.65 -14.31 -7.51
CA ILE A 153 -18.83 -14.88 -8.18
C ILE A 153 -18.36 -16.04 -9.04
N PRO A 154 -18.97 -17.24 -8.95
CA PRO A 154 -18.58 -18.37 -9.77
C PRO A 154 -18.88 -18.10 -11.25
N LEU A 155 -17.99 -18.58 -12.13
CA LEU A 155 -18.26 -18.65 -13.56
C LEU A 155 -19.38 -19.68 -13.86
N PRO A 156 -20.02 -19.60 -15.05
CA PRO A 156 -20.98 -20.60 -15.50
C PRO A 156 -20.42 -22.02 -15.41
N ALA A 157 -21.28 -22.98 -15.08
CA ALA A 157 -20.86 -24.38 -14.94
C ALA A 157 -20.25 -24.96 -16.23
N SER A 158 -20.77 -24.54 -17.39
CA SER A 158 -20.23 -24.90 -18.69
C SER A 158 -19.04 -24.01 -19.04
N ARG A 159 -17.87 -24.63 -19.27
CA ARG A 159 -16.67 -23.94 -19.76
C ARG A 159 -16.84 -23.36 -21.17
N ALA A 160 -17.80 -23.87 -21.94
CA ALA A 160 -18.13 -23.33 -23.26
C ALA A 160 -18.70 -21.90 -23.19
N ASP A 161 -19.24 -21.48 -22.04
CA ASP A 161 -19.80 -20.14 -21.84
C ASP A 161 -18.79 -19.16 -21.22
N TRP A 162 -17.56 -19.61 -20.96
CA TRP A 162 -16.50 -18.74 -20.42
C TRP A 162 -16.00 -17.79 -21.52
N PRO A 163 -15.65 -16.54 -21.20
CA PRO A 163 -15.17 -15.60 -22.21
C PRO A 163 -13.75 -15.93 -22.71
N THR A 164 -13.29 -15.28 -23.77
CA THR A 164 -11.88 -15.37 -24.21
C THR A 164 -11.01 -14.36 -23.46
N VAL A 165 -9.78 -14.74 -23.14
CA VAL A 165 -8.85 -13.93 -22.35
C VAL A 165 -7.44 -13.94 -22.94
N ASP A 166 -6.90 -12.74 -23.12
CA ASP A 166 -5.47 -12.55 -23.37
C ASP A 166 -4.73 -12.24 -22.05
N VAL A 167 -3.59 -12.88 -21.80
CA VAL A 167 -2.73 -12.58 -20.65
C VAL A 167 -1.50 -11.82 -21.13
N PHE A 168 -1.31 -10.59 -20.64
CA PHE A 168 -0.19 -9.74 -20.99
C PHE A 168 0.85 -9.69 -19.87
N ILE A 169 2.08 -10.06 -20.21
CA ILE A 169 3.25 -10.02 -19.33
C ILE A 169 4.29 -9.05 -19.95
N PRO A 170 4.17 -7.73 -19.71
CA PRO A 170 5.15 -6.76 -20.17
C PRO A 170 6.49 -6.87 -19.44
N THR A 171 7.58 -6.76 -20.20
CA THR A 171 8.95 -6.73 -19.68
C THR A 171 9.82 -5.80 -20.52
N TYR A 172 10.88 -5.25 -19.90
CA TYR A 172 11.81 -4.31 -20.54
C TYR A 172 13.27 -4.75 -20.39
N ASN A 173 13.76 -4.82 -19.15
CA ASN A 173 15.16 -5.12 -18.83
C ASN A 173 15.33 -6.20 -17.76
N GLU A 174 14.24 -6.79 -17.28
CA GLU A 174 14.25 -7.81 -16.23
C GLU A 174 14.82 -9.13 -16.78
N PRO A 175 15.74 -9.80 -16.07
CA PRO A 175 16.36 -11.02 -16.58
C PRO A 175 15.33 -12.14 -16.73
N LEU A 176 15.58 -13.06 -17.68
CA LEU A 176 14.67 -14.18 -17.94
C LEU A 176 14.38 -15.01 -16.68
N SER A 177 15.34 -15.16 -15.77
CA SER A 177 15.16 -15.86 -14.49
C SER A 177 14.06 -15.25 -13.61
N VAL A 178 13.82 -13.93 -13.69
CA VAL A 178 12.75 -13.25 -12.93
C VAL A 178 11.40 -13.38 -13.64
N VAL A 179 11.37 -13.41 -14.97
CA VAL A 179 10.12 -13.42 -15.76
C VAL A 179 9.57 -14.83 -15.96
N LYS A 180 10.46 -15.82 -16.02
CA LYS A 180 10.15 -17.23 -16.26
C LYS A 180 9.12 -17.82 -15.28
N PRO A 181 9.20 -17.59 -13.96
CA PRO A 181 8.17 -18.05 -13.02
C PRO A 181 6.77 -17.52 -13.34
N THR A 182 6.66 -16.26 -13.75
CA THR A 182 5.39 -15.62 -14.11
C THR A 182 4.79 -16.23 -15.38
N ILE A 183 5.63 -16.52 -16.39
CA ILE A 183 5.20 -17.21 -17.62
C ILE A 183 4.68 -18.62 -17.31
N TYR A 184 5.42 -19.39 -16.50
CA TYR A 184 4.98 -20.72 -16.08
C TYR A 184 3.69 -20.70 -15.27
N ALA A 185 3.54 -19.74 -14.37
CA ALA A 185 2.30 -19.59 -13.61
C ALA A 185 1.11 -19.19 -14.49
N ALA A 186 1.32 -18.35 -15.51
CA ALA A 186 0.28 -18.04 -16.49
C ALA A 186 -0.13 -19.27 -17.32
N LEU A 187 0.83 -20.12 -17.71
CA LEU A 187 0.56 -21.42 -18.36
C LEU A 187 -0.20 -22.39 -17.45
N ALA A 188 -0.09 -22.24 -16.13
CA ALA A 188 -0.76 -23.07 -15.13
C ALA A 188 -2.16 -22.57 -14.74
N LEU A 189 -2.69 -21.51 -15.36
CA LEU A 189 -4.04 -21.01 -15.11
C LEU A 189 -5.09 -22.07 -15.44
N ASP A 190 -6.08 -22.23 -14.55
CA ASP A 190 -7.18 -23.17 -14.73
C ASP A 190 -8.23 -22.61 -15.71
N TYR A 191 -7.89 -22.57 -16.99
CA TYR A 191 -8.74 -22.05 -18.07
C TYR A 191 -8.71 -22.94 -19.31
N PRO A 192 -9.77 -22.98 -20.13
CA PRO A 192 -9.76 -23.69 -21.40
C PRO A 192 -8.64 -23.18 -22.33
N PRO A 193 -7.77 -24.08 -22.86
CA PRO A 193 -6.66 -23.68 -23.74
C PRO A 193 -7.11 -22.96 -25.01
N ASP A 194 -8.30 -23.27 -25.53
CA ASP A 194 -8.89 -22.63 -26.71
C ASP A 194 -9.38 -21.19 -26.46
N LYS A 195 -9.41 -20.76 -25.19
CA LYS A 195 -9.90 -19.43 -24.76
C LYS A 195 -8.86 -18.60 -24.03
N LEU A 196 -7.65 -19.14 -23.84
CA LEU A 196 -6.56 -18.47 -23.15
C LEU A 196 -5.40 -18.29 -24.12
N THR A 197 -4.95 -17.06 -24.29
CA THR A 197 -3.74 -16.76 -25.06
C THR A 197 -2.78 -15.94 -24.22
N ILE A 198 -1.51 -16.36 -24.13
CA ILE A 198 -0.51 -15.70 -23.30
C ILE A 198 0.49 -14.97 -24.19
N HIS A 199 0.74 -13.69 -23.89
CA HIS A 199 1.65 -12.83 -24.61
C HIS A 199 2.70 -12.23 -23.67
N VAL A 200 3.97 -12.49 -23.98
CA VAL A 200 5.12 -11.82 -23.36
C VAL A 200 5.44 -10.60 -24.21
N LEU A 201 5.19 -9.41 -23.65
CA LEU A 201 5.36 -8.14 -24.36
C LEU A 201 6.76 -7.58 -24.08
N ASP A 202 7.72 -7.85 -24.95
CA ASP A 202 9.14 -7.58 -24.72
C ASP A 202 9.65 -6.32 -25.43
N ASP A 203 9.72 -5.21 -24.69
CA ASP A 203 10.29 -3.94 -25.18
C ASP A 203 11.82 -3.97 -25.26
N GLY A 204 12.46 -4.99 -24.68
CA GLY A 204 13.90 -5.23 -24.75
C GLY A 204 14.35 -5.91 -26.05
N ARG A 205 13.43 -6.56 -26.78
CA ARG A 205 13.69 -7.30 -28.03
C ARG A 205 14.82 -8.34 -27.86
N ARG A 206 14.72 -9.15 -26.82
CA ARG A 206 15.79 -10.05 -26.37
C ARG A 206 15.63 -11.45 -26.96
N ALA A 207 16.72 -11.99 -27.51
CA ALA A 207 16.70 -13.26 -28.25
C ALA A 207 16.49 -14.49 -27.36
N ASP A 208 16.98 -14.46 -26.13
CA ASP A 208 16.72 -15.48 -25.10
C ASP A 208 15.24 -15.57 -24.73
N PHE A 209 14.55 -14.44 -24.63
CA PHE A 209 13.10 -14.39 -24.43
C PHE A 209 12.33 -15.00 -25.61
N LYS A 210 12.72 -14.68 -26.85
CA LYS A 210 12.12 -15.29 -28.04
C LYS A 210 12.23 -16.81 -28.00
N ALA A 211 13.45 -17.32 -27.81
CA ALA A 211 13.71 -18.76 -27.79
C ALA A 211 12.93 -19.45 -26.67
N PHE A 212 12.88 -18.86 -25.48
CA PHE A 212 12.12 -19.40 -24.35
C PHE A 212 10.61 -19.41 -24.63
N CYS A 213 10.05 -18.34 -25.19
CA CYS A 213 8.62 -18.24 -25.49
C CYS A 213 8.18 -19.26 -26.56
N GLU A 214 8.97 -19.41 -27.63
CA GLU A 214 8.74 -20.40 -28.69
C GLU A 214 8.77 -21.83 -28.12
N GLU A 215 9.68 -22.09 -27.18
CA GLU A 215 9.82 -23.38 -26.56
C GLU A 215 8.66 -23.76 -25.62
N VAL A 216 8.16 -22.81 -24.81
CA VAL A 216 7.06 -23.07 -23.88
C VAL A 216 5.67 -22.83 -24.49
N GLY A 217 5.62 -22.44 -25.78
CA GLY A 217 4.37 -22.26 -26.51
C GLY A 217 3.57 -21.00 -26.15
N VAL A 218 4.25 -19.89 -25.83
CA VAL A 218 3.61 -18.59 -25.58
C VAL A 218 4.02 -17.55 -26.64
N ASN A 219 3.18 -16.54 -26.86
CA ASN A 219 3.43 -15.55 -27.90
C ASN A 219 4.48 -14.52 -27.44
N TRP A 220 5.62 -14.47 -28.13
CA TRP A 220 6.60 -13.39 -27.98
C TRP A 220 6.21 -12.19 -28.84
N THR A 221 5.80 -11.09 -28.21
CA THR A 221 5.31 -9.89 -28.89
C THR A 221 6.29 -8.75 -28.69
N ILE A 222 6.73 -8.14 -29.79
CA ILE A 222 7.64 -7.00 -29.78
C ILE A 222 7.07 -5.84 -30.60
N ARG A 223 7.62 -4.64 -30.41
CA ARG A 223 7.33 -3.46 -31.24
C ARG A 223 8.61 -2.77 -31.69
N ALA A 224 8.50 -1.97 -32.75
CA ALA A 224 9.66 -1.29 -33.37
C ALA A 224 10.17 -0.07 -32.59
N HIS A 225 9.43 0.42 -31.59
CA HIS A 225 9.77 1.63 -30.84
C HIS A 225 9.38 1.51 -29.35
N ASN A 226 9.98 2.32 -28.47
CA ASN A 226 9.71 2.29 -27.03
C ASN A 226 8.91 3.51 -26.53
N ARG A 227 7.96 4.00 -27.36
CA ARG A 227 7.10 5.15 -27.00
C ARG A 227 6.11 4.77 -25.89
N HIS A 228 5.90 5.67 -24.92
CA HIS A 228 4.94 5.50 -23.83
C HIS A 228 5.14 4.26 -22.94
N ALA A 229 6.38 3.73 -22.87
CA ALA A 229 6.77 2.65 -21.95
C ALA A 229 5.74 1.49 -21.95
N LYS A 230 5.36 0.99 -20.75
CA LYS A 230 4.43 -0.13 -20.55
C LYS A 230 3.05 0.11 -21.17
N ALA A 231 2.47 1.30 -21.00
CA ALA A 231 1.18 1.67 -21.59
C ALA A 231 1.20 1.48 -23.11
N GLY A 232 2.23 2.02 -23.76
CA GLY A 232 2.40 1.88 -25.20
C GLY A 232 2.66 0.43 -25.63
N ASN A 233 3.32 -0.38 -24.79
CA ASN A 233 3.57 -1.79 -25.09
C ASN A 233 2.26 -2.58 -25.12
N ILE A 234 1.42 -2.39 -24.09
CA ILE A 234 0.07 -2.98 -24.03
C ILE A 234 -0.79 -2.49 -25.20
N ASN A 235 -0.77 -1.18 -25.52
CA ASN A 235 -1.56 -0.64 -26.62
C ASN A 235 -1.14 -1.17 -28.00
N GLU A 236 0.13 -1.47 -28.25
CA GLU A 236 0.53 -2.15 -29.49
C GLU A 236 0.05 -3.60 -29.50
N ALA A 237 0.10 -4.30 -28.36
CA ALA A 237 -0.43 -5.66 -28.24
C ALA A 237 -1.94 -5.72 -28.47
N LEU A 238 -2.70 -4.76 -27.96
CA LEU A 238 -4.15 -4.67 -28.15
C LEU A 238 -4.55 -4.66 -29.64
N LYS A 239 -3.72 -4.12 -30.54
CA LYS A 239 -4.01 -4.05 -31.98
C LYS A 239 -3.91 -5.40 -32.71
N ILE A 240 -3.24 -6.39 -32.12
CA ILE A 240 -2.95 -7.69 -32.75
C ILE A 240 -3.48 -8.89 -31.96
N THR A 241 -4.27 -8.62 -30.92
CA THR A 241 -4.86 -9.62 -30.01
C THR A 241 -6.37 -9.38 -29.91
N TYR A 242 -7.15 -10.42 -29.58
CA TYR A 242 -8.59 -10.42 -29.84
C TYR A 242 -9.45 -11.04 -28.72
N GLY A 243 -8.90 -11.30 -27.53
CA GLY A 243 -9.66 -11.76 -26.37
C GLY A 243 -10.68 -10.72 -25.90
N GLU A 244 -11.86 -11.15 -25.45
CA GLU A 244 -12.90 -10.24 -24.92
C GLU A 244 -12.40 -9.46 -23.69
N PHE A 245 -11.57 -10.14 -22.88
CA PHE A 245 -10.88 -9.56 -21.74
C PHE A 245 -9.38 -9.71 -21.89
N PHE A 246 -8.63 -8.88 -21.17
CA PHE A 246 -7.21 -9.09 -20.99
C PHE A 246 -6.78 -8.93 -19.53
N ALA A 247 -5.89 -9.80 -19.08
CA ALA A 247 -5.26 -9.73 -17.77
C ALA A 247 -3.86 -9.14 -17.91
N VAL A 248 -3.47 -8.26 -16.98
CA VAL A 248 -2.13 -7.67 -16.97
C VAL A 248 -1.38 -8.10 -15.73
N PHE A 249 -0.18 -8.68 -15.90
CA PHE A 249 0.75 -8.99 -14.83
C PHE A 249 2.09 -8.33 -15.12
N ASP A 250 2.67 -7.59 -14.18
CA ASP A 250 4.10 -7.27 -14.30
C ASP A 250 4.90 -8.57 -14.37
N CYS A 251 6.06 -8.51 -15.01
CA CYS A 251 6.91 -9.67 -15.23
C CYS A 251 7.32 -10.43 -13.95
N ASP A 252 7.27 -9.79 -12.79
CA ASP A 252 7.57 -10.34 -11.48
C ASP A 252 6.31 -10.77 -10.68
N HIS A 253 5.09 -10.49 -11.15
CA HIS A 253 3.86 -10.86 -10.46
C HIS A 253 3.37 -12.25 -10.88
N ILE A 254 3.68 -13.26 -10.08
CA ILE A 254 3.35 -14.66 -10.34
C ILE A 254 1.87 -14.94 -9.99
N PRO A 255 0.97 -15.19 -10.97
CA PRO A 255 -0.44 -15.45 -10.69
C PRO A 255 -0.67 -16.82 -10.05
N THR A 256 -1.75 -16.94 -9.27
CA THR A 256 -2.29 -18.24 -8.86
C THR A 256 -3.12 -18.82 -9.99
N ARG A 257 -3.19 -20.16 -10.07
CA ARG A 257 -3.98 -20.89 -11.07
C ARG A 257 -5.47 -20.51 -11.09
N SER A 258 -5.99 -20.01 -9.97
CA SER A 258 -7.39 -19.63 -9.79
C SER A 258 -7.73 -18.21 -10.26
N PHE A 259 -6.74 -17.39 -10.64
CA PHE A 259 -6.90 -15.95 -10.88
C PHE A 259 -8.09 -15.60 -11.79
N LEU A 260 -8.21 -16.24 -12.96
CA LEU A 260 -9.29 -15.95 -13.91
C LEU A 260 -10.68 -16.39 -13.40
N GLN A 261 -10.76 -17.53 -12.71
CA GLN A 261 -12.02 -18.02 -12.15
C GLN A 261 -12.53 -17.12 -11.01
N MET A 262 -11.61 -16.55 -10.23
CA MET A 262 -11.95 -15.67 -9.11
C MET A 262 -12.41 -14.28 -9.56
N THR A 263 -12.03 -13.86 -10.76
CA THR A 263 -12.21 -12.48 -11.24
C THR A 263 -13.32 -12.37 -12.30
N LEU A 264 -13.38 -13.28 -13.28
CA LEU A 264 -14.25 -13.11 -14.45
C LEU A 264 -15.75 -13.21 -14.16
N GLY A 265 -16.18 -13.91 -13.11
CA GLY A 265 -17.60 -14.04 -12.77
C GLY A 265 -18.30 -12.69 -12.54
N TRP A 266 -17.58 -11.69 -12.03
CA TRP A 266 -18.12 -10.34 -11.83
C TRP A 266 -18.43 -9.61 -13.14
N PHE A 267 -17.69 -9.85 -14.22
CA PHE A 267 -17.93 -9.22 -15.52
C PHE A 267 -19.17 -9.77 -16.22
N LEU A 268 -19.59 -10.99 -15.88
CA LEU A 268 -20.83 -11.59 -16.37
C LEU A 268 -22.04 -11.09 -15.57
N HIS A 269 -21.83 -10.78 -14.29
CA HIS A 269 -22.86 -10.23 -13.42
C HIS A 269 -23.10 -8.73 -13.68
N ASP A 270 -22.03 -7.93 -13.82
CA ASP A 270 -22.10 -6.50 -14.13
C ASP A 270 -21.56 -6.23 -15.54
N THR A 271 -22.49 -6.01 -16.48
CA THR A 271 -22.17 -5.71 -17.88
C THR A 271 -21.48 -4.35 -18.06
N ARG A 272 -21.54 -3.45 -17.08
CA ARG A 272 -20.84 -2.16 -17.10
C ARG A 272 -19.45 -2.24 -16.44
N LEU A 273 -19.07 -3.41 -15.91
CA LEU A 273 -17.76 -3.62 -15.31
C LEU A 273 -16.68 -3.57 -16.38
N SER A 274 -15.82 -2.56 -16.24
CA SER A 274 -14.69 -2.32 -17.12
C SER A 274 -13.40 -2.96 -16.63
N MET A 275 -13.25 -3.11 -15.32
CA MET A 275 -12.01 -3.60 -14.71
C MET A 275 -12.24 -4.17 -13.32
N LEU A 276 -11.53 -5.24 -13.01
CA LEU A 276 -11.45 -5.83 -11.67
C LEU A 276 -10.00 -5.93 -11.24
N GLN A 277 -9.68 -5.31 -10.10
CA GLN A 277 -8.36 -5.28 -9.50
C GLN A 277 -8.28 -6.26 -8.32
N THR A 278 -7.17 -6.99 -8.23
CA THR A 278 -6.80 -7.80 -7.05
C THR A 278 -5.60 -7.17 -6.32
N PRO A 279 -5.28 -7.55 -5.06
CA PRO A 279 -4.18 -6.95 -4.30
C PRO A 279 -2.82 -7.21 -4.95
N HIS A 280 -1.91 -6.22 -4.88
CA HIS A 280 -0.49 -6.52 -5.07
C HIS A 280 0.05 -7.09 -3.78
N HIS A 281 0.31 -8.39 -3.79
CA HIS A 281 1.00 -9.07 -2.71
C HIS A 281 2.49 -9.17 -3.02
N PHE A 282 3.35 -8.97 -2.04
CA PHE A 282 4.79 -9.09 -2.22
C PHE A 282 5.32 -10.16 -1.27
N PHE A 283 6.00 -11.17 -1.82
CA PHE A 283 6.56 -12.26 -1.03
C PHE A 283 7.99 -11.99 -0.55
N SER A 284 8.63 -10.93 -1.08
CA SER A 284 9.90 -10.40 -0.59
C SER A 284 9.70 -9.18 0.31
N ALA A 285 10.62 -9.00 1.26
CA ALA A 285 10.63 -7.86 2.16
C ALA A 285 10.99 -6.58 1.41
N ASP A 286 10.26 -5.50 1.67
CA ASP A 286 10.69 -4.17 1.20
C ASP A 286 11.93 -3.67 1.98
N PRO A 287 12.61 -2.61 1.52
CA PRO A 287 13.82 -2.12 2.17
C PRO A 287 13.60 -1.66 3.61
N PHE A 288 12.43 -1.11 3.96
CA PHE A 288 12.13 -0.74 5.34
C PHE A 288 11.98 -1.98 6.22
N GLU A 289 11.22 -2.97 5.75
CA GLU A 289 11.02 -4.23 6.45
C GLU A 289 12.32 -4.98 6.71
N ARG A 290 13.20 -5.00 5.69
CA ARG A 290 14.52 -5.62 5.78
C ARG A 290 15.45 -4.84 6.70
N ASN A 291 15.59 -3.53 6.49
CA ASN A 291 16.60 -2.73 7.18
C ASN A 291 16.24 -2.48 8.65
N LEU A 292 14.94 -2.48 8.99
CA LEU A 292 14.46 -2.32 10.37
C LEU A 292 14.15 -3.65 11.08
N GLY A 293 14.27 -4.78 10.37
CA GLY A 293 14.04 -6.12 10.93
C GLY A 293 12.57 -6.39 11.31
N THR A 294 11.65 -5.79 10.55
CA THR A 294 10.19 -5.82 10.80
C THR A 294 9.42 -6.72 9.84
N PHE A 295 10.08 -7.34 8.85
CA PHE A 295 9.45 -8.27 7.91
C PHE A 295 8.56 -9.30 8.61
N ARG A 296 7.32 -9.44 8.14
CA ARG A 296 6.24 -10.29 8.68
C ARG A 296 5.75 -9.97 10.09
N LYS A 297 6.37 -9.01 10.79
CA LYS A 297 5.95 -8.56 12.13
C LYS A 297 5.10 -7.29 12.06
N VAL A 298 5.48 -6.38 11.18
CA VAL A 298 4.78 -5.11 10.92
C VAL A 298 4.30 -5.16 9.46
N PRO A 299 3.05 -4.78 9.17
CA PRO A 299 2.58 -4.68 7.78
C PRO A 299 3.46 -3.72 6.96
N ASN A 300 3.71 -4.09 5.70
CA ASN A 300 4.46 -3.26 4.76
C ASN A 300 3.67 -2.00 4.35
N GLU A 301 4.29 -1.11 3.57
CA GLU A 301 3.62 0.14 3.18
C GLU A 301 2.38 -0.08 2.29
N ASN A 302 2.47 -1.02 1.36
CA ASN A 302 1.44 -1.24 0.35
C ASN A 302 0.19 -1.92 0.93
N GLU A 303 0.32 -2.67 2.04
CA GLU A 303 -0.76 -3.41 2.68
C GLU A 303 -1.93 -2.53 3.11
N LEU A 304 -1.69 -1.27 3.53
CA LEU A 304 -2.79 -0.33 3.83
C LEU A 304 -3.62 -0.04 2.59
N PHE A 305 -2.96 0.23 1.47
CA PHE A 305 -3.62 0.62 0.23
C PHE A 305 -4.44 -0.53 -0.35
N TYR A 306 -3.83 -1.71 -0.50
CA TYR A 306 -4.51 -2.87 -1.05
C TYR A 306 -5.45 -3.55 -0.04
N GLY A 307 -5.13 -3.53 1.25
CA GLY A 307 -5.95 -4.20 2.26
C GLY A 307 -7.25 -3.47 2.60
N LEU A 308 -7.18 -2.14 2.79
CA LEU A 308 -8.32 -1.36 3.27
C LEU A 308 -8.78 -0.28 2.29
N VAL A 309 -7.84 0.46 1.69
CA VAL A 309 -8.18 1.66 0.92
C VAL A 309 -8.86 1.30 -0.41
N GLN A 310 -8.38 0.29 -1.12
CA GLN A 310 -9.00 -0.18 -2.37
C GLN A 310 -10.38 -0.81 -2.16
N ASP A 311 -10.55 -1.56 -1.07
CA ASP A 311 -11.85 -2.12 -0.69
C ASP A 311 -12.83 -1.02 -0.22
N GLY A 312 -12.31 0.04 0.40
CA GLY A 312 -13.07 1.27 0.68
C GLY A 312 -13.45 2.04 -0.59
N ASN A 313 -12.55 2.11 -1.58
CA ASN A 313 -12.85 2.71 -2.88
C ASN A 313 -13.94 1.99 -3.66
N ASP A 314 -13.99 0.66 -3.54
CA ASP A 314 -14.97 -0.18 -4.23
C ASP A 314 -16.40 0.15 -3.78
N LEU A 315 -16.61 0.52 -2.51
CA LEU A 315 -17.89 1.05 -2.03
C LEU A 315 -18.38 2.23 -2.89
N TRP A 316 -17.46 3.09 -3.31
CA TRP A 316 -17.73 4.31 -4.05
C TRP A 316 -17.61 4.12 -5.57
N ASN A 317 -17.49 2.87 -6.06
CA ASN A 317 -17.21 2.57 -7.47
C ASN A 317 -16.00 3.38 -7.98
N ALA A 318 -14.91 3.36 -7.22
CA ALA A 318 -13.72 4.18 -7.45
C ALA A 318 -12.42 3.37 -7.35
N THR A 319 -12.48 2.05 -7.59
CA THR A 319 -11.30 1.18 -7.55
C THR A 319 -10.29 1.59 -8.62
N PHE A 320 -9.02 1.74 -8.22
CA PHE A 320 -7.96 2.08 -9.17
C PHE A 320 -7.43 0.83 -9.87
N PHE A 321 -7.08 1.00 -11.15
CA PHE A 321 -6.17 0.08 -11.83
C PHE A 321 -4.76 0.40 -11.36
N CYS A 322 -4.04 -0.62 -10.87
CA CYS A 322 -2.69 -0.50 -10.33
C CYS A 322 -1.63 -1.07 -11.27
N GLY A 323 -1.92 -1.18 -12.56
CA GLY A 323 -0.98 -1.60 -13.59
C GLY A 323 -0.75 -3.11 -13.68
N SER A 324 -1.02 -3.88 -12.63
CA SER A 324 -0.82 -5.34 -12.58
C SER A 324 -1.90 -6.01 -11.73
N CYS A 325 -2.05 -7.32 -11.85
CA CYS A 325 -2.99 -8.15 -11.08
C CYS A 325 -4.45 -7.73 -11.31
N ALA A 326 -4.79 -7.37 -12.55
CA ALA A 326 -6.11 -6.91 -12.92
C ALA A 326 -6.58 -7.53 -14.23
N VAL A 327 -7.90 -7.68 -14.37
CA VAL A 327 -8.57 -8.02 -15.63
C VAL A 327 -9.32 -6.80 -16.12
N LEU A 328 -9.26 -6.53 -17.41
CA LEU A 328 -9.94 -5.42 -18.07
C LEU A 328 -10.79 -5.92 -19.22
N ARG A 329 -11.94 -5.28 -19.44
CA ARG A 329 -12.79 -5.52 -20.61
C ARG A 329 -12.23 -4.74 -21.80
N ARG A 330 -11.85 -5.45 -22.85
CA ARG A 330 -11.18 -4.88 -24.02
C ARG A 330 -11.98 -3.75 -24.67
N SER A 331 -13.26 -4.00 -24.98
CA SER A 331 -14.11 -3.05 -25.70
C SER A 331 -14.20 -1.67 -25.03
N MET A 332 -14.27 -1.64 -23.69
CA MET A 332 -14.34 -0.39 -22.92
C MET A 332 -12.99 0.33 -22.86
N VAL A 333 -11.88 -0.42 -22.82
CA VAL A 333 -10.54 0.16 -22.89
C VAL A 333 -10.26 0.73 -24.28
N GLU A 334 -10.72 0.07 -25.35
CA GLU A 334 -10.60 0.58 -26.72
C GLU A 334 -11.40 1.87 -26.94
N GLU A 335 -12.56 2.02 -26.29
CA GLU A 335 -13.38 3.23 -26.38
C GLU A 335 -12.66 4.48 -25.82
N ILE A 336 -11.83 4.33 -24.80
CA ILE A 336 -11.00 5.43 -24.27
C ILE A 336 -9.67 5.60 -25.01
N GLY A 337 -9.45 4.86 -26.11
CA GLY A 337 -8.24 4.91 -26.93
C GLY A 337 -7.09 4.02 -26.43
N GLY A 338 -7.38 3.01 -25.62
CA GLY A 338 -6.40 2.12 -25.00
C GLY A 338 -6.02 2.54 -23.57
N ILE A 339 -4.94 1.95 -23.06
CA ILE A 339 -4.30 2.39 -21.81
C ILE A 339 -3.81 3.83 -21.96
N ALA A 340 -4.07 4.68 -20.97
CA ALA A 340 -3.69 6.09 -20.98
C ALA A 340 -2.17 6.29 -21.16
N VAL A 341 -1.75 7.36 -21.82
CA VAL A 341 -0.33 7.59 -22.16
C VAL A 341 0.17 8.99 -21.79
N GLU A 342 -0.72 9.83 -21.25
CA GLU A 342 -0.49 11.24 -20.97
C GLU A 342 0.28 11.49 -19.68
N THR A 343 0.29 10.51 -18.77
CA THR A 343 0.97 10.58 -17.46
C THR A 343 1.89 9.39 -17.26
N VAL A 344 2.78 9.49 -16.27
CA VAL A 344 3.68 8.38 -15.89
C VAL A 344 3.00 7.31 -15.02
N THR A 345 1.72 7.52 -14.68
CA THR A 345 0.85 6.58 -13.95
C THR A 345 -0.34 6.27 -14.85
N GLU A 346 -0.05 5.57 -15.95
CA GLU A 346 -1.02 5.22 -16.97
C GLU A 346 -2.22 4.47 -16.42
N ASP A 347 -1.98 3.71 -15.37
CA ASP A 347 -2.90 2.77 -14.77
C ASP A 347 -4.06 3.49 -14.07
N ALA A 348 -3.73 4.35 -13.10
CA ALA A 348 -4.71 5.16 -12.39
C ALA A 348 -5.45 6.11 -13.34
N HIS A 349 -4.76 6.63 -14.37
CA HIS A 349 -5.38 7.51 -15.37
C HIS A 349 -6.36 6.74 -16.27
N THR A 350 -6.05 5.50 -16.65
CA THR A 350 -6.96 4.63 -17.40
C THR A 350 -8.25 4.39 -16.62
N ALA A 351 -8.15 4.06 -15.32
CA ALA A 351 -9.32 3.87 -14.47
C ALA A 351 -10.19 5.15 -14.38
N LEU A 352 -9.55 6.32 -14.27
CA LEU A 352 -10.25 7.61 -14.24
C LEU A 352 -11.05 7.85 -15.53
N LYS A 353 -10.45 7.58 -16.69
CA LYS A 353 -11.11 7.73 -17.99
C LYS A 353 -12.31 6.80 -18.14
N LEU A 354 -12.18 5.54 -17.71
CA LEU A 354 -13.29 4.57 -17.71
C LEU A 354 -14.44 5.04 -16.83
N HIS A 355 -14.14 5.51 -15.60
CA HIS A 355 -15.17 6.06 -14.71
C HIS A 355 -15.87 7.29 -15.28
N ARG A 356 -15.17 8.16 -16.02
CA ARG A 356 -15.78 9.32 -16.68
C ARG A 356 -16.80 8.95 -17.76
N LEU A 357 -16.66 7.79 -18.40
CA LEU A 357 -17.66 7.23 -19.30
C LEU A 357 -18.83 6.53 -18.56
N GLY A 358 -18.80 6.52 -17.23
CA GLY A 358 -19.81 5.89 -16.39
C GLY A 358 -19.69 4.37 -16.29
N TYR A 359 -18.53 3.81 -16.66
CA TYR A 359 -18.24 2.40 -16.40
C TYR A 359 -17.96 2.15 -14.92
N THR A 360 -18.17 0.90 -14.50
CA THR A 360 -17.92 0.46 -13.12
C THR A 360 -16.56 -0.23 -13.02
N THR A 361 -16.02 -0.25 -11.80
CA THR A 361 -14.81 -0.99 -11.43
C THR A 361 -15.08 -1.79 -10.16
N ALA A 362 -14.30 -2.85 -9.93
CA ALA A 362 -14.46 -3.70 -8.77
C ALA A 362 -13.11 -4.05 -8.13
N TYR A 363 -13.12 -4.22 -6.81
CA TYR A 363 -11.97 -4.72 -6.07
C TYR A 363 -12.30 -6.08 -5.44
N LEU A 364 -11.43 -7.06 -5.64
CA LEU A 364 -11.50 -8.33 -4.91
C LEU A 364 -10.33 -8.40 -3.94
N ALA A 365 -10.57 -8.26 -2.64
CA ALA A 365 -9.55 -8.22 -1.59
C ALA A 365 -8.94 -9.61 -1.27
N ILE A 366 -8.61 -10.39 -2.32
CA ILE A 366 -8.02 -11.73 -2.24
C ILE A 366 -6.74 -11.72 -3.07
N PRO A 367 -5.55 -11.92 -2.47
CA PRO A 367 -4.31 -12.06 -3.22
C PRO A 367 -4.40 -13.21 -4.24
N GLN A 368 -4.26 -12.90 -5.52
CA GLN A 368 -4.28 -13.87 -6.63
C GLN A 368 -3.02 -13.80 -7.48
N ALA A 369 -2.05 -12.97 -7.11
CA ALA A 369 -0.71 -12.96 -7.65
C ALA A 369 0.24 -12.37 -6.62
N ALA A 370 1.52 -12.74 -6.68
CA ALA A 370 2.53 -12.20 -5.78
C ALA A 370 3.80 -11.82 -6.54
N GLY A 371 4.36 -10.66 -6.20
CA GLY A 371 5.55 -10.11 -6.83
C GLY A 371 6.72 -9.84 -5.90
N LEU A 372 7.75 -9.23 -6.47
CA LEU A 372 8.95 -8.83 -5.76
C LEU A 372 8.85 -7.36 -5.33
N ALA A 373 9.08 -7.09 -4.04
CA ALA A 373 9.32 -5.75 -3.55
C ALA A 373 10.67 -5.20 -4.08
N THR A 374 10.83 -3.88 -4.01
CA THR A 374 12.07 -3.20 -4.40
C THR A 374 13.27 -3.67 -3.59
N GLU A 375 14.38 -3.93 -4.26
CA GLU A 375 15.57 -4.49 -3.62
C GLU A 375 16.38 -3.48 -2.82
N SER A 376 16.32 -2.18 -3.12
CA SER A 376 17.05 -1.13 -2.42
C SER A 376 16.15 0.04 -2.03
N LEU A 377 16.53 0.78 -1.01
CA LEU A 377 15.85 1.99 -0.56
C LEU A 377 15.83 3.05 -1.66
N SER A 378 16.93 3.21 -2.41
CA SER A 378 16.99 4.12 -3.56
C SER A 378 16.00 3.74 -4.66
N GLY A 379 15.85 2.44 -4.96
CA GLY A 379 14.84 1.93 -5.88
C GLY A 379 13.42 2.20 -5.38
N HIS A 380 13.18 1.98 -4.08
CA HIS A 380 11.90 2.27 -3.43
C HIS A 380 11.51 3.75 -3.53
N ILE A 381 12.44 4.67 -3.19
CA ILE A 381 12.25 6.11 -3.33
C ILE A 381 11.97 6.48 -4.79
N GLY A 382 12.73 5.92 -5.74
CA GLY A 382 12.55 6.15 -7.17
C GLY A 382 11.14 5.77 -7.67
N GLN A 383 10.57 4.67 -7.16
CA GLN A 383 9.19 4.30 -7.47
C GLN A 383 8.19 5.32 -6.92
N ARG A 384 8.33 5.74 -5.66
CA ARG A 384 7.41 6.70 -5.02
C ARG A 384 7.47 8.08 -5.64
N ILE A 385 8.65 8.54 -6.08
CA ILE A 385 8.81 9.77 -6.87
C ILE A 385 7.96 9.71 -8.15
N ARG A 386 7.99 8.57 -8.86
CA ARG A 386 7.21 8.39 -10.09
C ARG A 386 5.72 8.46 -9.82
N TRP A 387 5.24 7.77 -8.79
CA TRP A 387 3.83 7.76 -8.40
C TRP A 387 3.35 9.14 -7.97
N ALA A 388 4.12 9.83 -7.12
CA ALA A 388 3.80 11.20 -6.68
C ALA A 388 3.68 12.17 -7.85
N ARG A 389 4.64 12.09 -8.78
CA ARG A 389 4.61 12.89 -10.01
C ARG A 389 3.39 12.55 -10.86
N GLY A 390 3.14 11.27 -11.13
CA GLY A 390 2.05 10.83 -12.01
C GLY A 390 0.68 11.22 -11.48
N MET A 391 0.41 10.97 -10.21
CA MET A 391 -0.85 11.37 -9.57
C MET A 391 -1.07 12.89 -9.58
N THR A 392 0.02 13.66 -9.41
CA THR A 392 -0.05 15.13 -9.54
C THR A 392 -0.28 15.58 -10.98
N GLN A 393 0.31 14.90 -11.97
CA GLN A 393 0.03 15.16 -13.38
C GLN A 393 -1.46 14.93 -13.67
N ILE A 394 -2.03 13.80 -13.23
CA ILE A 394 -3.47 13.52 -13.38
C ILE A 394 -4.30 14.64 -12.72
N PHE A 395 -4.00 15.01 -11.47
CA PHE A 395 -4.70 16.09 -10.78
C PHE A 395 -4.72 17.42 -11.57
N ARG A 396 -3.63 17.70 -12.29
CA ARG A 396 -3.44 18.94 -13.04
C ARG A 396 -4.05 18.92 -14.44
N ILE A 397 -4.00 17.78 -15.14
CA ILE A 397 -4.44 17.65 -16.54
C ILE A 397 -5.85 17.10 -16.67
N ASP A 398 -6.27 16.23 -15.74
CA ASP A 398 -7.54 15.51 -15.73
C ASP A 398 -8.16 15.59 -14.33
N ASN A 399 -8.49 16.82 -13.92
CA ASN A 399 -8.89 17.11 -12.56
C ASN A 399 -10.22 16.42 -12.17
N PRO A 400 -10.25 15.61 -11.10
CA PRO A 400 -11.45 14.87 -10.72
C PRO A 400 -12.56 15.79 -10.18
N LEU A 401 -12.26 16.96 -9.62
CA LEU A 401 -13.25 17.87 -9.05
C LEU A 401 -13.97 18.70 -10.10
N MET A 402 -13.28 19.10 -11.17
CA MET A 402 -13.84 20.01 -12.18
C MET A 402 -14.37 19.29 -13.43
N GLY A 403 -13.83 18.11 -13.78
CA GLY A 403 -14.27 17.38 -14.97
C GLY A 403 -15.64 16.71 -14.80
N GLY A 404 -16.37 16.49 -15.90
CA GLY A 404 -17.66 15.77 -15.91
C GLY A 404 -17.54 14.25 -15.75
N GLY A 405 -18.67 13.55 -15.61
CA GLY A 405 -18.74 12.08 -15.67
C GLY A 405 -18.45 11.32 -14.37
N LEU A 406 -18.11 12.00 -13.27
CA LEU A 406 -17.85 11.35 -11.97
C LEU A 406 -18.91 11.68 -10.93
N THR A 407 -19.27 10.68 -10.12
CA THR A 407 -20.09 10.84 -8.91
C THR A 407 -19.29 11.54 -7.80
N ILE A 408 -19.98 12.11 -6.80
CA ILE A 408 -19.30 12.78 -5.67
C ILE A 408 -18.35 11.82 -4.93
N GLY A 409 -18.77 10.57 -4.70
CA GLY A 409 -17.93 9.56 -4.06
C GLY A 409 -16.63 9.31 -4.82
N GLN A 410 -16.74 9.07 -6.14
CA GLN A 410 -15.56 8.93 -7.01
C GLN A 410 -14.66 10.17 -6.95
N ARG A 411 -15.23 11.38 -7.03
CA ARG A 411 -14.45 12.62 -6.95
C ARG A 411 -13.62 12.71 -5.68
N LEU A 412 -14.21 12.38 -4.53
CA LEU A 412 -13.53 12.42 -3.23
C LEU A 412 -12.47 11.31 -3.10
N CYS A 413 -12.73 10.10 -3.60
CA CYS A 413 -11.75 9.01 -3.63
C CYS A 413 -10.53 9.34 -4.50
N TYR A 414 -10.76 9.85 -5.73
CA TYR A 414 -9.69 10.31 -6.61
C TYR A 414 -8.94 11.50 -6.01
N LEU A 415 -9.66 12.46 -5.43
CA LEU A 415 -9.04 13.59 -4.74
C LEU A 415 -8.13 13.11 -3.61
N ASN A 416 -8.58 12.17 -2.78
CA ASN A 416 -7.75 11.66 -1.68
C ASN A 416 -6.48 10.98 -2.20
N GLY A 417 -6.62 10.11 -3.21
CA GLY A 417 -5.47 9.43 -3.82
C GLY A 417 -4.45 10.40 -4.42
N MET A 418 -4.91 11.50 -5.01
CA MET A 418 -4.04 12.54 -5.58
C MET A 418 -3.41 13.41 -4.50
N LEU A 419 -4.21 13.88 -3.54
CA LEU A 419 -3.73 14.74 -2.46
C LEU A 419 -2.74 14.01 -1.57
N HIS A 420 -2.91 12.70 -1.33
CA HIS A 420 -2.01 11.90 -0.49
C HIS A 420 -0.53 12.17 -0.78
N PHE A 421 -0.13 12.24 -2.06
CA PHE A 421 1.28 12.45 -2.45
C PHE A 421 1.84 13.85 -2.14
N PHE A 422 1.01 14.81 -1.72
CA PHE A 422 1.46 16.12 -1.24
C PHE A 422 1.94 16.11 0.21
N TYR A 423 1.90 14.97 0.92
CA TYR A 423 2.32 14.89 2.33
C TYR A 423 3.76 15.33 2.57
N GLY A 424 4.62 15.34 1.54
CA GLY A 424 6.02 15.74 1.69
C GLY A 424 6.18 17.15 2.27
N ILE A 425 5.35 18.10 1.86
CA ILE A 425 5.36 19.49 2.35
C ILE A 425 4.99 19.56 3.86
N PRO A 426 3.79 19.11 4.29
CA PRO A 426 3.42 19.16 5.70
C PRO A 426 4.37 18.33 6.58
N ARG A 427 4.90 17.21 6.09
CA ARG A 427 5.90 16.42 6.85
C ARG A 427 7.17 17.22 7.12
N LEU A 428 7.70 17.94 6.14
CA LEU A 428 8.86 18.84 6.32
C LEU A 428 8.53 20.00 7.26
N VAL A 429 7.32 20.56 7.17
CA VAL A 429 6.85 21.61 8.09
C VAL A 429 6.79 21.08 9.52
N PHE A 430 6.19 19.91 9.78
CA PHE A 430 6.12 19.34 11.14
C PHE A 430 7.50 19.00 11.72
N LEU A 431 8.44 18.56 10.88
CA LEU A 431 9.82 18.27 11.29
C LEU A 431 10.63 19.54 11.64
N THR A 432 10.17 20.73 11.23
CA THR A 432 10.90 21.99 11.39
C THR A 432 10.14 23.05 12.20
N ALA A 433 8.83 22.91 12.37
CA ALA A 433 8.00 23.89 13.08
C ALA A 433 8.47 24.19 14.51
N PRO A 434 8.86 23.20 15.35
CA PRO A 434 9.39 23.50 16.69
C PRO A 434 10.69 24.30 16.66
N LEU A 435 11.48 24.16 15.58
CA LEU A 435 12.77 24.82 15.42
C LEU A 435 12.60 26.33 15.19
N SER A 436 11.47 26.77 14.65
CA SER A 436 11.18 28.20 14.47
C SER A 436 11.20 28.96 15.80
N TYR A 437 10.58 28.40 16.84
CA TYR A 437 10.60 28.94 18.20
C TYR A 437 11.98 28.77 18.85
N LEU A 438 12.61 27.60 18.68
CA LEU A 438 13.89 27.31 19.34
C LEU A 438 15.07 28.12 18.79
N PHE A 439 15.14 28.38 17.49
CA PHE A 439 16.22 29.18 16.89
C PHE A 439 15.93 30.67 16.88
N PHE A 440 14.69 31.06 16.61
CA PHE A 440 14.35 32.46 16.31
C PHE A 440 13.41 33.09 17.34
N GLY A 441 12.93 32.34 18.33
CA GLY A 441 11.90 32.82 19.27
C GLY A 441 10.54 33.05 18.60
N ALA A 442 10.33 32.53 17.39
CA ALA A 442 9.15 32.82 16.59
C ALA A 442 7.87 32.24 17.22
N GLN A 443 6.88 33.08 17.53
CA GLN A 443 5.63 32.67 18.18
C GLN A 443 4.59 32.23 17.14
N VAL A 444 4.76 31.01 16.63
CA VAL A 444 3.91 30.44 15.57
C VAL A 444 2.47 30.17 16.03
N ILE A 445 2.27 29.84 17.30
CA ILE A 445 0.95 29.58 17.91
C ILE A 445 0.78 30.53 19.10
N HIS A 446 -0.13 31.50 18.98
CA HIS A 446 -0.43 32.46 20.05
C HIS A 446 -1.38 31.86 21.10
N ALA A 447 -0.91 30.85 21.82
CA ALA A 447 -1.63 30.22 22.91
C ALA A 447 -0.67 29.68 23.97
N SER A 448 -1.13 29.55 25.22
CA SER A 448 -0.34 28.89 26.26
C SER A 448 -0.15 27.41 25.94
N ALA A 449 1.00 26.83 26.33
CA ALA A 449 1.29 25.41 26.11
C ALA A 449 0.19 24.46 26.64
N VAL A 450 -0.44 24.83 27.76
CA VAL A 450 -1.59 24.09 28.33
C VAL A 450 -2.79 24.13 27.39
N THR A 451 -3.13 25.29 26.83
CA THR A 451 -4.26 25.43 25.91
C THR A 451 -4.00 24.64 24.61
N ILE A 452 -2.77 24.70 24.09
CA ILE A 452 -2.37 23.88 22.93
C ILE A 452 -2.60 22.40 23.22
N ALA A 453 -2.14 21.92 24.38
CA ALA A 453 -2.31 20.51 24.77
C ALA A 453 -3.80 20.13 24.93
N LEU A 454 -4.64 21.01 25.47
CA LEU A 454 -6.07 20.78 25.68
C LEU A 454 -6.89 20.61 24.38
N PHE A 455 -6.44 21.20 23.28
CA PHE A 455 -7.10 21.05 21.98
C PHE A 455 -6.40 20.04 21.07
N ALA A 456 -5.08 20.06 20.99
CA ALA A 456 -4.32 19.20 20.08
C ALA A 456 -4.29 17.74 20.54
N LEU A 457 -4.02 17.45 21.83
CA LEU A 457 -3.88 16.07 22.30
C LEU A 457 -5.17 15.25 22.14
N PRO A 458 -6.37 15.75 22.50
CA PRO A 458 -7.60 15.00 22.29
C PRO A 458 -7.83 14.63 20.81
N HIS A 459 -7.63 15.59 19.90
CA HIS A 459 -7.72 15.35 18.47
C HIS A 459 -6.76 14.23 18.04
N MET A 460 -5.48 14.33 18.40
CA MET A 460 -4.47 13.33 18.04
C MET A 460 -4.79 11.95 18.62
N LEU A 461 -5.24 11.87 19.87
CA LEU A 461 -5.56 10.61 20.54
C LEU A 461 -6.76 9.92 19.89
N HIS A 462 -7.81 10.67 19.53
CA HIS A 462 -8.99 10.14 18.84
C HIS A 462 -8.65 9.68 17.42
N ALA A 463 -7.90 10.49 16.67
CA ALA A 463 -7.48 10.14 15.32
C ALA A 463 -6.67 8.84 15.30
N ASN A 464 -5.69 8.73 16.21
CA ASN A 464 -4.88 7.52 16.37
C ASN A 464 -5.70 6.31 16.84
N ALA A 465 -6.59 6.47 17.82
CA ALA A 465 -7.42 5.37 18.32
C ALA A 465 -8.38 4.82 17.23
N THR A 466 -8.96 5.72 16.44
CA THR A 466 -9.89 5.38 15.35
C THR A 466 -9.13 4.73 14.19
N ASN A 467 -8.01 5.32 13.74
CA ASN A 467 -7.18 4.73 12.69
C ASN A 467 -6.63 3.36 13.10
N SER A 468 -6.16 3.19 14.34
CA SER A 468 -5.70 1.90 14.86
C SER A 468 -6.77 0.82 14.80
N ARG A 469 -8.05 1.18 15.01
CA ARG A 469 -9.17 0.25 14.86
C ARG A 469 -9.42 -0.11 13.40
N MET A 470 -9.48 0.89 12.52
CA MET A 470 -9.82 0.71 11.10
C MET A 470 -8.71 -0.02 10.34
N GLN A 471 -7.46 0.36 10.59
CA GLN A 471 -6.28 -0.10 9.85
C GLN A 471 -5.56 -1.28 10.53
N ARG A 472 -6.13 -1.83 11.61
CA ARG A 472 -5.49 -2.71 12.60
C ARG A 472 -4.59 -3.82 12.04
N GLN A 473 -4.97 -4.41 10.91
CA GLN A 473 -4.26 -5.53 10.26
C GLN A 473 -3.28 -5.09 9.17
N PHE A 474 -3.46 -3.87 8.64
CA PHE A 474 -2.81 -3.39 7.43
C PHE A 474 -1.81 -2.25 7.68
N ARG A 475 -1.91 -1.57 8.83
CA ARG A 475 -0.96 -0.52 9.24
C ARG A 475 -0.85 -0.43 10.76
N HIS A 476 0.38 -0.45 11.26
CA HIS A 476 0.63 -0.15 12.67
C HIS A 476 0.79 1.36 12.88
N SER A 477 0.33 1.86 14.03
CA SER A 477 0.37 3.28 14.39
C SER A 477 1.80 3.83 14.36
N PHE A 478 1.96 5.13 14.05
CA PHE A 478 3.24 5.88 13.98
C PHE A 478 4.24 5.45 12.90
N TRP A 479 4.12 4.24 12.33
CA TRP A 479 5.02 3.79 11.27
C TRP A 479 4.92 4.64 9.99
N ALA A 480 3.72 5.14 9.66
CA ALA A 480 3.52 6.05 8.53
C ALA A 480 4.46 7.26 8.59
N GLU A 481 4.72 7.78 9.79
CA GLU A 481 5.57 8.95 9.98
C GLU A 481 7.03 8.68 9.63
N VAL A 482 7.52 7.45 9.83
CA VAL A 482 8.86 7.02 9.42
C VAL A 482 8.95 6.92 7.91
N TYR A 483 7.99 6.24 7.27
CA TYR A 483 7.93 6.12 5.80
C TYR A 483 7.86 7.50 5.14
N GLU A 484 6.95 8.35 5.61
CA GLU A 484 6.77 9.69 5.07
C GLU A 484 7.99 10.58 5.31
N SER A 485 8.67 10.47 6.45
CA SER A 485 9.88 11.28 6.72
C SER A 485 11.05 10.93 5.80
N VAL A 486 11.22 9.64 5.46
CA VAL A 486 12.22 9.22 4.48
C VAL A 486 11.90 9.78 3.08
N LEU A 487 10.61 9.77 2.71
CA LEU A 487 10.17 10.13 1.35
C LEU A 487 9.94 11.64 1.14
N ALA A 488 9.63 12.40 2.18
CA ALA A 488 9.15 13.78 2.09
C ALA A 488 10.04 14.69 1.25
N SER A 489 11.35 14.69 1.51
CA SER A 489 12.33 15.52 0.79
C SER A 489 12.47 15.13 -0.69
N TYR A 490 12.19 13.87 -1.03
CA TYR A 490 12.33 13.33 -2.38
C TYR A 490 11.08 13.53 -3.24
N ILE A 491 9.89 13.41 -2.65
CA ILE A 491 8.63 13.56 -3.39
C ILE A 491 8.18 15.01 -3.52
N THR A 492 8.61 15.91 -2.63
CA THR A 492 8.17 17.32 -2.63
C THR A 492 8.54 18.05 -3.93
N PRO A 493 9.81 18.04 -4.39
CA PRO A 493 10.18 18.72 -5.63
C PRO A 493 9.43 18.24 -6.89
N PRO A 494 9.33 16.92 -7.19
CA PRO A 494 8.62 16.45 -8.38
C PRO A 494 7.11 16.70 -8.33
N THR A 495 6.50 16.67 -7.15
CA THR A 495 5.07 16.98 -6.95
C THR A 495 4.82 18.47 -7.23
N LEU A 496 5.60 19.37 -6.64
CA LEU A 496 5.49 20.81 -6.89
C LEU A 496 5.75 21.17 -8.36
N LEU A 497 6.78 20.56 -8.96
CA LEU A 497 7.09 20.77 -10.37
C LEU A 497 5.95 20.29 -11.27
N ALA A 498 5.37 19.12 -11.01
CA ALA A 498 4.25 18.60 -11.80
C ALA A 498 2.98 19.46 -11.67
N LEU A 499 2.76 20.09 -10.52
CA LEU A 499 1.64 21.00 -10.31
C LEU A 499 1.79 22.29 -11.16
N ILE A 500 3.00 22.83 -11.24
CA ILE A 500 3.32 24.04 -12.02
C ILE A 500 3.39 23.72 -13.51
N ASN A 501 4.14 22.69 -13.89
CA ASN A 501 4.32 22.25 -15.27
C ASN A 501 4.36 20.71 -15.36
N PRO A 502 3.24 20.06 -15.72
CA PRO A 502 3.14 18.61 -15.75
C PRO A 502 4.02 17.95 -16.83
N LYS A 503 4.49 18.71 -17.83
CA LYS A 503 5.32 18.18 -18.93
C LYS A 503 6.80 18.08 -18.55
N LEU A 504 7.25 18.78 -17.51
CA LEU A 504 8.65 18.80 -17.10
C LEU A 504 9.01 17.63 -16.18
N GLY A 505 10.26 17.18 -16.31
CA GLY A 505 10.84 16.03 -15.60
C GLY A 505 11.07 14.83 -16.52
N LYS A 506 12.23 14.18 -16.40
CA LYS A 506 12.51 12.90 -17.07
C LYS A 506 12.36 11.77 -16.05
N PHE A 507 11.86 10.63 -16.50
CA PHE A 507 11.84 9.39 -15.71
C PHE A 507 12.77 8.40 -16.41
N ASN A 508 13.61 7.71 -15.62
CA ASN A 508 14.41 6.60 -16.12
C ASN A 508 13.89 5.30 -15.51
N VAL A 509 13.78 4.25 -16.32
CA VAL A 509 13.25 2.95 -15.88
C VAL A 509 14.10 2.44 -14.72
N THR A 510 13.45 2.15 -13.61
CA THR A 510 14.10 1.64 -12.40
C THR A 510 14.44 0.18 -12.64
N ALA A 511 15.71 -0.21 -12.51
CA ALA A 511 16.08 -1.61 -12.66
C ALA A 511 15.37 -2.46 -11.59
N LYS A 512 14.80 -3.59 -12.00
CA LYS A 512 14.33 -4.66 -11.12
C LYS A 512 15.30 -5.83 -11.26
N GLY A 513 15.88 -6.32 -10.16
CA GLY A 513 16.82 -7.44 -10.16
C GLY A 513 18.26 -7.00 -9.90
N GLY A 514 18.79 -7.36 -8.73
CA GLY A 514 20.09 -6.93 -8.21
C GLY A 514 20.35 -7.43 -6.79
N MET A 515 21.60 -7.82 -6.49
CA MET A 515 21.98 -8.30 -5.15
C MET A 515 22.76 -7.24 -4.36
N ILE A 516 22.39 -7.06 -3.09
CA ILE A 516 23.19 -6.30 -2.12
C ILE A 516 24.18 -7.26 -1.46
N GLU A 517 25.41 -7.32 -1.98
CA GLU A 517 26.44 -8.26 -1.55
C GLU A 517 27.06 -7.94 -0.18
N GLU A 518 27.08 -6.64 0.19
CA GLU A 518 27.66 -6.14 1.43
C GLU A 518 26.70 -5.18 2.16
N LYS A 519 26.80 -5.15 3.49
CA LYS A 519 26.08 -4.17 4.32
C LYS A 519 26.76 -2.81 4.15
N TYR A 520 26.00 -1.79 3.79
CA TYR A 520 26.51 -0.42 3.68
C TYR A 520 25.49 0.60 4.18
N PHE A 521 25.99 1.80 4.51
CA PHE A 521 25.14 2.94 4.83
C PHE A 521 25.05 3.86 3.61
N ASP A 522 23.84 4.12 3.12
CA ASP A 522 23.64 4.97 1.93
C ASP A 522 23.69 6.46 2.33
N TRP A 523 24.90 7.03 2.32
CA TRP A 523 25.13 8.46 2.62
C TRP A 523 24.43 9.41 1.64
N ALA A 524 24.27 9.02 0.38
CA ALA A 524 23.67 9.87 -0.64
C ALA A 524 22.15 9.96 -0.44
N VAL A 525 21.50 8.82 -0.18
CA VAL A 525 20.06 8.74 0.10
C VAL A 525 19.71 9.28 1.49
N SER A 526 20.64 9.26 2.44
CA SER A 526 20.37 9.74 3.80
C SER A 526 20.56 11.22 4.05
N ARG A 527 21.21 11.93 3.12
CA ARG A 527 21.55 13.34 3.27
C ARG A 527 20.39 14.25 3.71
N PRO A 528 19.17 14.20 3.14
CA PRO A 528 18.12 15.14 3.51
C PRO A 528 17.65 14.99 4.96
N TYR A 529 17.41 13.76 5.42
CA TYR A 529 16.94 13.53 6.79
C TYR A 529 18.08 13.53 7.82
N LEU A 530 19.33 13.34 7.42
CA LEU A 530 20.50 13.65 8.27
C LEU A 530 20.61 15.15 8.55
N ILE A 531 20.42 16.00 7.54
CA ILE A 531 20.39 17.46 7.72
C ILE A 531 19.27 17.84 8.70
N LEU A 532 18.07 17.30 8.52
CA LEU A 532 16.95 17.54 9.43
C LEU A 532 17.23 17.04 10.86
N LEU A 533 17.91 15.90 11.00
CA LEU A 533 18.30 15.37 12.32
C LEU A 533 19.30 16.28 13.03
N VAL A 534 20.30 16.79 12.31
CA VAL A 534 21.28 17.75 12.85
C VAL A 534 20.59 19.06 13.24
N LEU A 535 19.70 19.58 12.41
CA LEU A 535 18.93 20.79 12.72
C LEU A 535 18.08 20.61 13.98
N ASN A 536 17.41 19.47 14.13
CA ASN A 536 16.63 19.16 15.33
C ASN A 536 17.53 18.99 16.57
N LEU A 537 18.70 18.36 16.43
CA LEU A 537 19.67 18.24 17.52
C LEU A 537 20.16 19.61 18.00
N LEU A 538 20.50 20.51 17.07
CA LEU A 538 20.91 21.88 17.38
C LEU A 538 19.78 22.65 18.08
N GLY A 539 18.56 22.55 17.56
CA GLY A 539 17.38 23.15 18.18
C GLY A 539 17.13 22.62 19.59
N PHE A 540 17.30 21.31 19.82
CA PHE A 540 17.18 20.69 21.13
C PHE A 540 18.20 21.27 22.13
N VAL A 541 19.47 21.37 21.73
CA VAL A 541 20.54 21.94 22.58
C VAL A 541 20.27 23.40 22.92
N ILE A 542 19.84 24.21 21.94
CA ILE A 542 19.46 25.61 22.16
C ILE A 542 18.24 25.71 23.07
N GLY A 543 17.27 24.80 22.94
CA GLY A 543 16.13 24.71 23.85
C GLY A 543 16.55 24.48 25.31
N LEU A 544 17.49 23.57 25.56
CA LEU A 544 18.02 23.33 26.90
C LEU A 544 18.73 24.57 27.46
N TRP A 545 19.48 25.26 26.62
CA TRP A 545 20.08 26.56 26.98
C TRP A 545 19.00 27.59 27.34
N HIS A 546 17.95 27.72 26.53
CA HIS A 546 16.85 28.66 26.79
C HIS A 546 16.10 28.35 28.09
N ILE A 547 15.90 27.08 28.45
CA ILE A 547 15.34 26.70 29.76
C ILE A 547 16.22 27.21 30.90
N HIS A 548 17.55 27.05 30.76
CA HIS A 548 18.48 27.50 31.77
C HIS A 548 18.47 29.03 31.92
N THR A 549 18.45 29.78 30.82
CA THR A 549 18.49 31.25 30.87
C THR A 549 17.16 31.91 31.23
N HIS A 550 16.02 31.32 30.83
CA HIS A 550 14.68 31.87 31.06
C HIS A 550 13.95 31.22 32.23
N TRP A 551 14.69 30.55 33.13
CA TRP A 551 14.13 29.78 34.25
C TRP A 551 13.16 30.59 35.14
N ALA A 552 13.35 31.91 35.22
CA ALA A 552 12.49 32.80 35.99
C ALA A 552 11.06 32.95 35.42
N ILE A 553 10.87 32.74 34.10
CA ILE A 553 9.61 32.97 33.40
C ILE A 553 8.94 31.63 33.08
N ARG A 554 8.07 31.17 34.00
CA ARG A 554 7.45 29.83 33.89
C ARG A 554 6.68 29.60 32.58
N SER A 555 6.01 30.61 32.06
CA SER A 555 5.24 30.50 30.80
C SER A 555 6.12 30.20 29.60
N GLU A 556 7.27 30.86 29.49
CA GLU A 556 8.25 30.60 28.42
C GLU A 556 8.86 29.22 28.58
N VAL A 557 9.22 28.82 29.80
CA VAL A 557 9.73 27.49 30.09
C VAL A 557 8.75 26.40 29.64
N TYR A 558 7.44 26.55 29.90
CA TYR A 558 6.45 25.58 29.42
C TYR A 558 6.36 25.49 27.89
N THR A 559 6.45 26.63 27.19
CA THR A 559 6.49 26.65 25.71
C THR A 559 7.77 26.02 25.17
N ILE A 560 8.92 26.27 25.81
CA ILE A 560 10.20 25.66 25.44
C ILE A 560 10.12 24.13 25.64
N ILE A 561 9.60 23.67 26.79
CA ILE A 561 9.42 22.23 27.07
C ILE A 561 8.53 21.57 26.01
N LEU A 562 7.43 22.21 25.62
CA LEU A 562 6.54 21.68 24.57
C LEU A 562 7.29 21.52 23.24
N ASN A 563 8.06 22.53 22.82
CA ASN A 563 8.84 22.46 21.58
C ASN A 563 9.98 21.43 21.68
N ILE A 564 10.68 21.34 22.82
CA ILE A 564 11.69 20.29 23.06
C ILE A 564 11.06 18.90 22.97
N GLY A 565 9.84 18.72 23.50
CA GLY A 565 9.10 17.45 23.40
C GLY A 565 8.85 17.05 21.95
N TRP A 566 8.37 17.97 21.12
CA TRP A 566 8.19 17.75 19.68
C TRP A 566 9.52 17.54 18.94
N THR A 567 10.55 18.32 19.23
CA THR A 567 11.89 18.15 18.65
C THR A 567 12.48 16.78 19.00
N THR A 568 12.30 16.32 20.24
CA THR A 568 12.73 14.98 20.68
C THR A 568 12.00 13.89 19.89
N TYR A 569 10.68 14.04 19.73
CA TYR A 569 9.88 13.13 18.91
C TYR A 569 10.37 13.10 17.46
N ASN A 570 10.59 14.27 16.85
CA ASN A 570 11.12 14.42 15.50
C ASN A 570 12.49 13.74 15.35
N MET A 571 13.41 13.93 16.31
CA MET A 571 14.72 13.27 16.30
C MET A 571 14.59 11.74 16.33
N LEU A 572 13.63 11.19 17.07
CA LEU A 572 13.42 9.74 17.13
C LEU A 572 12.84 9.20 15.81
N ILE A 573 11.90 9.90 15.18
CA ILE A 573 11.38 9.53 13.84
C ILE A 573 12.48 9.63 12.77
N LEU A 574 13.27 10.70 12.80
CA LEU A 574 14.42 10.88 11.90
C LEU A 574 15.50 9.82 12.16
N GLY A 575 15.71 9.42 13.42
CA GLY A 575 16.57 8.30 13.79
C GLY A 575 16.11 6.98 13.15
N ALA A 576 14.80 6.71 13.14
CA ALA A 576 14.26 5.51 12.51
C ALA A 576 14.39 5.58 10.98
N SER A 577 14.27 6.79 10.42
CA SER A 577 14.52 7.07 9.00
C SER A 577 15.98 6.81 8.62
N VAL A 578 16.94 7.20 9.47
CA VAL A 578 18.36 6.89 9.33
C VAL A 578 18.64 5.40 9.44
N ALA A 579 17.96 4.69 10.36
CA ALA A 579 18.07 3.23 10.46
C ALA A 579 17.61 2.54 9.16
N ALA A 580 16.55 3.04 8.51
CA ALA A 580 16.07 2.51 7.23
C ALA A 580 17.10 2.67 6.10
N ALA A 581 18.01 3.66 6.20
CA ALA A 581 19.10 3.91 5.25
C ALA A 581 20.27 2.92 5.36
N THR A 582 20.29 2.09 6.40
CA THR A 582 21.34 1.09 6.61
C THR A 582 20.97 -0.19 5.87
N GLU A 583 21.42 -0.33 4.63
CA GLU A 583 21.14 -1.48 3.79
C GLU A 583 21.75 -2.76 4.36
N GLN A 584 20.90 -3.73 4.67
CA GLN A 584 21.36 -5.03 5.17
C GLN A 584 21.79 -5.92 4.01
N LYS A 585 22.86 -6.69 4.24
CA LYS A 585 23.36 -7.70 3.29
C LYS A 585 22.25 -8.69 2.93
N GLN A 586 22.01 -8.84 1.63
CA GLN A 586 21.15 -9.87 1.10
C GLN A 586 21.99 -11.13 0.85
N VAL A 587 21.96 -12.07 1.80
CA VAL A 587 22.80 -13.28 1.74
C VAL A 587 22.36 -14.27 0.66
N ARG A 588 21.11 -14.17 0.17
CA ARG A 588 20.50 -15.14 -0.75
C ARG A 588 19.99 -14.46 -2.02
N ALA A 589 20.34 -15.02 -3.17
CA ALA A 589 19.94 -14.54 -4.49
C ALA A 589 18.45 -14.71 -4.80
N VAL A 590 17.81 -15.74 -4.24
CA VAL A 590 16.38 -16.03 -4.46
C VAL A 590 15.62 -15.92 -3.14
N HIS A 591 14.48 -15.25 -3.17
CA HIS A 591 13.59 -15.12 -2.01
C HIS A 591 12.93 -16.45 -1.67
N ARG A 592 12.83 -16.75 -0.37
CA ARG A 592 12.11 -17.92 0.12
C ARG A 592 10.71 -17.54 0.59
N VAL A 593 9.72 -18.28 0.12
CA VAL A 593 8.33 -18.23 0.57
C VAL A 593 8.16 -19.22 1.70
N ALA A 594 7.80 -18.75 2.90
CA ALA A 594 7.42 -19.69 3.95
C ALA A 594 6.00 -20.20 3.73
N MET A 595 5.85 -21.51 3.73
CA MET A 595 4.59 -22.21 3.54
C MET A 595 4.73 -23.60 4.13
N THR A 596 3.65 -24.11 4.69
CA THR A 596 3.55 -25.47 5.18
C THR A 596 2.74 -26.29 4.18
N MET A 597 3.41 -27.19 3.47
CA MET A 597 2.78 -28.17 2.59
C MET A 597 3.34 -29.57 2.87
N PRO A 598 2.52 -30.63 2.70
CA PRO A 598 3.00 -32.00 2.76
C PRO A 598 4.07 -32.25 1.69
N VAL A 599 5.17 -32.87 2.10
CA VAL A 599 6.27 -33.26 1.20
C VAL A 599 6.76 -34.65 1.56
N MET A 600 7.14 -35.43 0.56
CA MET A 600 7.72 -36.75 0.76
C MET A 600 9.16 -36.79 0.26
N LEU A 601 10.10 -37.07 1.17
CA LEU A 601 11.50 -37.27 0.82
C LEU A 601 11.73 -38.74 0.51
N ARG A 602 12.27 -39.04 -0.68
CA ARG A 602 12.69 -40.39 -1.07
C ARG A 602 14.21 -40.46 -1.07
N PHE A 603 14.76 -41.39 -0.32
CA PHE A 603 16.19 -41.60 -0.14
C PHE A 603 16.70 -42.60 -1.18
N GLY A 604 18.00 -42.55 -1.51
CA GLY A 604 18.62 -43.55 -2.39
C GLY A 604 18.53 -44.99 -1.88
N THR A 605 18.29 -45.17 -0.57
CA THR A 605 18.04 -46.46 0.08
C THR A 605 16.64 -47.04 -0.17
N GLY A 606 15.76 -46.31 -0.86
CA GLY A 606 14.35 -46.66 -1.03
C GLY A 606 13.45 -46.27 0.15
N ARG A 607 14.02 -45.75 1.25
CA ARG A 607 13.24 -45.21 2.36
C ARG A 607 12.50 -43.95 1.94
N THR A 608 11.30 -43.75 2.49
CA THR A 608 10.53 -42.52 2.33
C THR A 608 10.27 -41.88 3.68
N LEU A 609 10.23 -40.55 3.72
CA LEU A 609 9.93 -39.78 4.91
C LEU A 609 8.87 -38.73 4.57
N ALA A 610 7.70 -38.85 5.20
CA ALA A 610 6.70 -37.81 5.19
C ALA A 610 7.11 -36.68 6.13
N CYS A 611 7.08 -35.46 5.62
CA CYS A 611 7.37 -34.25 6.37
C CYS A 611 6.57 -33.08 5.81
N GLU A 612 6.83 -31.88 6.33
CA GLU A 612 6.22 -30.65 5.85
C GLU A 612 7.29 -29.66 5.44
N THR A 613 6.98 -28.80 4.47
CA THR A 613 7.85 -27.67 4.17
C THR A 613 7.79 -26.62 5.29
N ILE A 614 8.89 -25.90 5.43
CA ILE A 614 9.00 -24.68 6.22
C ILE A 614 8.98 -23.49 5.26
N ASP A 615 9.74 -23.61 4.17
CA ASP A 615 9.87 -22.60 3.13
C ASP A 615 10.31 -23.21 1.81
N TYR A 616 10.10 -22.51 0.70
CA TYR A 616 10.58 -22.89 -0.62
C TYR A 616 11.06 -21.69 -1.42
N SER A 617 11.88 -21.93 -2.44
CA SER A 617 12.39 -20.99 -3.43
C SER A 617 12.67 -21.73 -4.72
N GLU A 618 12.90 -21.01 -5.82
CA GLU A 618 13.28 -21.62 -7.11
C GLU A 618 14.49 -22.57 -6.99
N GLY A 619 15.44 -22.28 -6.10
CA GLY A 619 16.65 -23.09 -5.91
C GLY A 619 16.56 -24.20 -4.85
N GLY A 620 15.46 -24.32 -4.10
CA GLY A 620 15.39 -25.32 -3.03
C GLY A 620 14.27 -25.14 -2.02
N VAL A 621 14.12 -26.13 -1.14
CA VAL A 621 13.06 -26.22 -0.12
C VAL A 621 13.66 -26.47 1.27
N GLY A 622 13.13 -25.80 2.29
CA GLY A 622 13.35 -26.13 3.69
C GLY A 622 12.23 -27.04 4.21
N VAL A 623 12.56 -28.09 4.93
CA VAL A 623 11.60 -29.08 5.46
C VAL A 623 11.76 -29.29 6.96
N ALA A 624 10.63 -29.44 7.65
CA ALA A 624 10.53 -29.79 9.06
C ALA A 624 10.49 -31.32 9.19
N LEU A 625 11.54 -31.90 9.77
CA LEU A 625 11.67 -33.35 9.92
C LEU A 625 10.98 -33.82 11.21
N PRO A 626 10.21 -34.92 11.16
CA PRO A 626 9.55 -35.46 12.34
C PRO A 626 10.58 -35.96 13.37
N GLN A 627 10.19 -35.96 14.65
CA GLN A 627 10.95 -36.55 15.77
C GLN A 627 12.41 -36.08 15.92
N LYS A 628 12.75 -34.87 15.44
CA LYS A 628 14.11 -34.32 15.45
C LYS A 628 15.14 -35.19 14.70
N ILE A 629 14.69 -35.98 13.73
CA ILE A 629 15.57 -36.75 12.85
C ILE A 629 16.56 -35.79 12.16
N SER A 630 17.79 -36.26 11.96
CA SER A 630 18.82 -35.59 11.18
C SER A 630 19.08 -36.38 9.91
N VAL A 631 19.15 -35.69 8.78
CA VAL A 631 19.50 -36.28 7.48
C VAL A 631 20.98 -36.01 7.18
N PRO A 632 21.76 -36.98 6.69
CA PRO A 632 23.15 -36.77 6.29
C PRO A 632 23.33 -35.61 5.31
N LEU A 633 24.35 -34.79 5.55
CA LEU A 633 24.73 -33.70 4.65
C LEU A 633 25.18 -34.28 3.30
N HIS A 634 24.88 -33.58 2.20
CA HIS A 634 25.19 -33.98 0.82
C HIS A 634 24.53 -35.27 0.33
N GLU A 635 23.61 -35.86 1.08
CA GLU A 635 22.82 -36.99 0.58
C GLU A 635 21.93 -36.54 -0.59
N ARG A 636 21.89 -37.39 -1.64
CA ARG A 636 21.01 -37.19 -2.79
C ARG A 636 19.64 -37.77 -2.47
N ILE A 637 18.62 -36.94 -2.58
CA ILE A 637 17.24 -37.30 -2.28
C ILE A 637 16.31 -36.81 -3.38
N THR A 638 15.11 -37.38 -3.44
CA THR A 638 14.03 -36.88 -4.28
C THR A 638 12.96 -36.26 -3.41
N VAL A 639 12.61 -35.02 -3.69
CA VAL A 639 11.56 -34.26 -3.03
C VAL A 639 10.28 -34.44 -3.83
N SER A 640 9.25 -34.97 -3.20
CA SER A 640 7.96 -35.21 -3.85
C SER A 640 6.93 -34.22 -3.32
N LEU A 641 6.44 -33.34 -4.19
CA LEU A 641 5.35 -32.40 -3.92
C LEU A 641 4.06 -32.91 -4.54
N PHE A 642 2.93 -32.52 -3.98
CA PHE A 642 1.62 -33.04 -4.38
C PHE A 642 0.67 -31.92 -4.80
N ARG A 643 -0.11 -32.18 -5.85
CA ARG A 643 -1.26 -31.36 -6.27
C ARG A 643 -2.46 -32.27 -6.44
N GLY A 644 -3.36 -32.26 -5.46
CA GLY A 644 -4.41 -33.29 -5.39
C GLY A 644 -3.75 -34.66 -5.21
N ASP A 645 -4.11 -35.61 -6.06
CA ASP A 645 -3.58 -36.98 -6.03
C ASP A 645 -2.34 -37.16 -6.93
N GLU A 646 -1.90 -36.12 -7.62
CA GLU A 646 -0.73 -36.16 -8.51
C GLU A 646 0.57 -35.84 -7.76
N GLU A 647 1.58 -36.69 -7.96
CA GLU A 647 2.93 -36.54 -7.41
C GLU A 647 3.89 -35.92 -8.43
N TYR A 648 4.69 -34.96 -7.97
CA TYR A 648 5.72 -34.29 -8.74
C TYR A 648 7.07 -34.42 -8.03
N ALA A 649 8.05 -35.02 -8.70
CA ALA A 649 9.31 -35.45 -8.09
C ALA A 649 10.51 -34.62 -8.58
N PHE A 650 11.25 -34.04 -7.63
CA PHE A 650 12.37 -33.14 -7.89
C PHE A 650 13.65 -33.67 -7.24
N ARG A 651 14.74 -33.75 -7.99
CA ARG A 651 16.03 -34.21 -7.46
C ARG A 651 16.69 -33.10 -6.64
N ALA A 652 17.14 -33.41 -5.44
CA ALA A 652 17.77 -32.47 -4.53
C ALA A 652 18.96 -33.08 -3.79
N VAL A 653 19.78 -32.19 -3.22
CA VAL A 653 20.89 -32.53 -2.32
C VAL A 653 20.67 -31.84 -0.98
N VAL A 654 20.98 -32.53 0.11
CA VAL A 654 20.90 -31.97 1.46
C VAL A 654 22.02 -30.95 1.66
N ALA A 655 21.67 -29.66 1.65
CA ALA A 655 22.60 -28.54 1.78
C ALA A 655 22.81 -28.10 3.23
N SER A 656 21.83 -28.33 4.10
CA SER A 656 21.95 -28.08 5.54
C SER A 656 21.10 -29.07 6.32
N SER A 657 21.56 -29.50 7.50
CA SER A 657 20.83 -30.43 8.35
C SER A 657 21.03 -30.05 9.81
N THR A 658 19.92 -29.87 10.52
CA THR A 658 19.89 -29.69 11.98
C THR A 658 18.80 -30.61 12.55
N PRO A 659 18.86 -31.02 13.82
CA PRO A 659 17.84 -31.91 14.38
C PRO A 659 16.43 -31.36 14.19
N GLY A 660 15.61 -32.05 13.39
CA GLY A 660 14.24 -31.64 13.07
C GLY A 660 14.07 -30.68 11.89
N ARG A 661 15.15 -30.32 11.18
CA ARG A 661 15.08 -29.46 9.98
C ARG A 661 16.16 -29.80 8.96
N ALA A 662 15.78 -29.87 7.69
CA ALA A 662 16.74 -29.95 6.58
C ALA A 662 16.48 -28.86 5.54
N GLY A 663 17.57 -28.39 4.94
CA GLY A 663 17.56 -27.51 3.78
C GLY A 663 18.02 -28.30 2.57
N LEU A 664 17.18 -28.34 1.54
CA LEU A 664 17.36 -29.14 0.34
C LEU A 664 17.57 -28.20 -0.83
N GLN A 665 18.63 -28.41 -1.60
CA GLN A 665 18.94 -27.64 -2.80
C GLN A 665 18.61 -28.49 -4.02
N PHE A 666 17.82 -27.95 -4.95
CA PHE A 666 17.50 -28.68 -6.18
C PHE A 666 18.74 -28.82 -7.05
N VAL A 667 18.86 -29.98 -7.69
CA VAL A 667 19.77 -30.16 -8.83
C VAL A 667 19.16 -29.41 -10.01
N GLU A 668 19.98 -29.06 -11.01
CA GLU A 668 19.52 -28.44 -12.25
C GLU A 668 18.28 -29.15 -12.79
N MET A 669 17.18 -28.40 -12.90
CA MET A 669 15.87 -28.90 -13.28
C MET A 669 15.71 -28.80 -14.80
N THR A 670 15.00 -29.76 -15.38
CA THR A 670 14.49 -29.58 -16.75
C THR A 670 13.38 -28.53 -16.76
N LYS A 671 13.02 -28.04 -17.94
CA LYS A 671 11.98 -27.01 -18.09
C LYS A 671 10.61 -27.50 -17.61
N ASP A 672 10.28 -28.77 -17.88
CA ASP A 672 9.07 -29.40 -17.36
C ASP A 672 9.07 -29.47 -15.83
N GLN A 673 10.24 -29.78 -15.24
CA GLN A 673 10.39 -29.76 -13.79
C GLN A 673 10.27 -28.35 -13.21
N GLU A 674 10.83 -27.32 -13.85
CA GLU A 674 10.65 -25.93 -13.40
C GLU A 674 9.18 -25.50 -13.48
N PHE A 675 8.49 -25.84 -14.57
CA PHE A 675 7.06 -25.61 -14.73
C PHE A 675 6.26 -26.31 -13.64
N ASP A 676 6.49 -27.61 -13.42
CA ASP A 676 5.81 -28.40 -12.40
C ASP A 676 6.13 -27.90 -10.99
N PHE A 677 7.34 -27.41 -10.75
CA PHE A 677 7.71 -26.79 -9.48
C PHE A 677 6.92 -25.51 -9.24
N VAL A 678 6.87 -24.58 -10.20
CA VAL A 678 6.05 -23.35 -10.11
C VAL A 678 4.58 -23.70 -9.89
N LYS A 679 4.08 -24.66 -10.67
CA LYS A 679 2.71 -25.17 -10.63
C LYS A 679 2.31 -25.77 -9.28
N THR A 680 3.23 -26.43 -8.58
CA THR A 680 3.00 -27.06 -7.28
C THR A 680 3.35 -26.16 -6.10
N THR A 681 3.91 -24.97 -6.33
CA THR A 681 4.33 -24.03 -5.28
C THR A 681 3.70 -22.64 -5.46
N PHE A 682 4.31 -21.77 -6.25
CA PHE A 682 3.92 -20.37 -6.43
C PHE A 682 2.55 -20.19 -7.09
N ALA A 683 2.17 -21.08 -8.01
CA ALA A 683 0.91 -20.96 -8.76
C ALA A 683 -0.28 -21.68 -8.09
N ARG A 684 -0.14 -22.20 -6.86
CA ARG A 684 -1.27 -22.82 -6.15
C ARG A 684 -2.36 -21.79 -5.87
N ALA A 685 -3.61 -22.24 -5.83
CA ALA A 685 -4.76 -21.36 -5.54
C ALA A 685 -4.70 -20.72 -4.14
N ASP A 686 -4.06 -21.39 -3.18
CA ASP A 686 -3.91 -21.00 -1.79
C ASP A 686 -2.53 -20.40 -1.45
N ALA A 687 -1.62 -20.27 -2.41
CA ALA A 687 -0.20 -19.89 -2.18
C ALA A 687 -0.02 -18.59 -1.37
N TRP A 688 -0.94 -17.65 -1.56
CA TRP A 688 -0.87 -16.30 -0.97
C TRP A 688 -1.95 -16.07 0.10
N THR A 689 -2.64 -17.13 0.53
CA THR A 689 -3.58 -17.09 1.64
C THR A 689 -2.86 -17.29 2.97
N GLY A 690 -3.42 -16.78 4.07
CA GLY A 690 -2.85 -16.98 5.41
C GLY A 690 -1.55 -16.22 5.72
N TRP A 691 -1.02 -15.38 4.82
CA TRP A 691 0.24 -14.65 5.03
C TRP A 691 0.25 -13.67 6.21
N ALA A 692 -0.92 -13.23 6.66
CA ALA A 692 -1.07 -12.39 7.84
C ALA A 692 -1.24 -13.21 9.15
N GLU A 693 -1.32 -14.54 9.07
CA GLU A 693 -1.51 -15.40 10.24
C GLU A 693 -0.33 -15.32 11.21
N GLY A 694 -0.66 -15.32 12.51
CA GLY A 694 0.34 -15.15 13.57
C GLY A 694 0.87 -13.73 13.76
N ARG A 695 0.54 -12.77 12.88
CA ARG A 695 0.91 -11.36 13.06
C ARG A 695 0.12 -10.74 14.22
N LYS A 696 0.80 -10.02 15.10
CA LYS A 696 0.14 -9.30 16.19
C LYS A 696 -0.56 -8.06 15.61
N PRO A 697 -1.84 -7.83 15.91
CA PRO A 697 -2.54 -6.63 15.43
C PRO A 697 -1.99 -5.37 16.08
N ASP A 698 -2.28 -4.22 15.45
CA ASP A 698 -1.85 -2.91 15.94
C ASP A 698 -2.30 -2.63 17.39
N ALA A 699 -1.41 -1.99 18.13
CA ALA A 699 -1.65 -1.44 19.46
C ALA A 699 -0.84 -0.14 19.59
N PRO A 700 -1.47 1.05 19.65
CA PRO A 700 -0.78 2.33 19.46
C PRO A 700 0.42 2.53 20.36
N LEU A 701 0.31 2.23 21.65
CA LEU A 701 1.42 2.39 22.61
C LEU A 701 2.59 1.43 22.33
N ARG A 702 2.30 0.20 21.89
CA ARG A 702 3.33 -0.78 21.53
C ARG A 702 4.02 -0.38 20.23
N ALA A 703 3.24 0.08 19.25
CA ALA A 703 3.75 0.56 17.99
C ALA A 703 4.65 1.79 18.19
N LEU A 704 4.19 2.76 19.00
CA LEU A 704 5.00 3.91 19.42
C LEU A 704 6.33 3.47 20.05
N ALA A 705 6.31 2.63 21.07
CA ALA A 705 7.53 2.13 21.71
C ALA A 705 8.48 1.43 20.71
N THR A 706 7.93 0.68 19.76
CA THR A 706 8.72 0.01 18.72
C THR A 706 9.36 1.03 17.77
N VAL A 707 8.64 2.06 17.36
CA VAL A 707 9.16 3.13 16.49
C VAL A 707 10.23 3.95 17.23
N LEU A 708 9.96 4.37 18.47
CA LEU A 708 10.92 5.14 19.27
C LEU A 708 12.21 4.34 19.56
N SER A 709 12.09 3.03 19.82
CA SER A 709 13.27 2.16 20.00
C SER A 709 14.04 1.92 18.70
N ALA A 710 13.36 1.86 17.54
CA ALA A 710 14.03 1.88 16.23
C ALA A 710 14.75 3.21 16.00
N GLY A 711 14.14 4.33 16.41
CA GLY A 711 14.71 5.66 16.39
C GLY A 711 16.02 5.80 17.17
N ALA A 712 15.98 5.44 18.44
CA ALA A 712 17.15 5.46 19.30
C ALA A 712 18.29 4.57 18.79
N ARG A 713 17.96 3.36 18.31
CA ARG A 713 18.95 2.46 17.68
C ARG A 713 19.55 3.05 16.41
N GLY A 714 18.74 3.71 15.59
CA GLY A 714 19.22 4.38 14.37
C GLY A 714 20.22 5.49 14.66
N ILE A 715 19.94 6.33 15.66
CA ILE A 715 20.87 7.38 16.12
C ILE A 715 22.16 6.76 16.66
N PHE A 716 22.06 5.73 17.50
CA PHE A 716 23.24 5.05 18.06
C PHE A 716 24.13 4.44 16.96
N ASN A 717 23.50 3.69 16.03
CA ASN A 717 24.21 3.09 14.90
C ASN A 717 24.88 4.15 14.03
N LEU A 718 24.27 5.32 13.82
CA LEU A 718 24.89 6.41 13.07
C LEU A 718 26.23 6.85 13.69
N PHE A 719 26.31 6.97 15.01
CA PHE A 719 27.57 7.28 15.69
C PHE A 719 28.62 6.18 15.52
N GLU A 720 28.22 4.90 15.51
CA GLU A 720 29.15 3.80 15.22
C GLU A 720 29.72 3.87 13.80
N HIS A 721 28.90 4.18 12.80
CA HIS A 721 29.34 4.35 11.40
C HIS A 721 30.28 5.55 11.26
N LEU A 722 29.92 6.70 11.84
CA LEU A 722 30.78 7.89 11.85
C LEU A 722 32.14 7.62 12.51
N TYR A 723 32.15 6.88 13.62
CA TYR A 723 33.38 6.50 14.31
C TYR A 723 34.23 5.51 13.50
N ALA A 724 33.61 4.55 12.82
CA ALA A 724 34.30 3.63 11.92
C ALA A 724 34.94 4.36 10.73
N ASP A 725 34.20 5.27 10.09
CA ASP A 725 34.66 6.08 8.96
C ASP A 725 35.79 7.02 9.37
N ALA A 726 35.69 7.69 10.52
CA ALA A 726 36.75 8.54 11.07
C ALA A 726 38.05 7.75 11.33
N ARG A 727 37.95 6.52 11.87
CA ARG A 727 39.11 5.63 12.07
C ARG A 727 39.70 5.16 10.73
N ALA A 728 38.88 4.87 9.73
CA ALA A 728 39.34 4.49 8.40
C ALA A 728 40.06 5.65 7.70
N TRP A 729 39.55 6.88 7.85
CA TRP A 729 40.17 8.08 7.31
C TRP A 729 41.51 8.40 8.01
N GLY A 730 41.56 8.31 9.33
CA GLY A 730 42.82 8.47 10.10
C GLY A 730 43.90 7.47 9.70
N LYS A 731 43.53 6.22 9.36
CA LYS A 731 44.45 5.22 8.82
C LYS A 731 44.93 5.49 7.39
N ARG A 732 44.13 6.21 6.58
CA ARG A 732 44.49 6.62 5.21
C ARG A 732 45.31 7.90 5.16
N ALA A 733 45.12 8.82 6.11
CA ALA A 733 45.89 10.05 6.23
C ALA A 733 47.26 9.85 6.92
N GLY A 734 47.44 8.72 7.62
CA GLY A 734 48.71 8.31 8.24
C GLY A 734 49.57 7.34 7.41
N ARG A 735 49.18 7.09 6.14
CA ARG A 735 50.01 6.46 5.10
C ARG A 735 50.30 7.50 4.04
#